data_AF-A0A3E0N805-F1
#
_entry.id   AF-A0A3E0N805-F1
#
_cell.length_a   1.000
_cell.length_b   1.000
_cell.length_c   1.000
_cell.angle_alpha   90.00
_cell.angle_beta   90.00
_cell.angle_gamma   90.00
#
_symmetry.space_group_name_H-M   'P 1'
#
loop_
_entity.id
_entity.type
_entity.pdbx_description
1 polymer ?
#
loop_
_entity_poly.entity_id
_entity_poly.type
_entity_poly.pdbx_seq_one_letter_code
_entity_poly.pdbx_strand_id
1 'polypeptide(L)'
;HSQFGRRRDDWGNWFGCDNVTPLRHYLLTDRYLRRNVHAAPAGTHLNLARTENTRLYPISRVLSHYRGYRPPVAGEAHRFSAACATDFYRDDLLGADLHGNTFTCGPVHNVVHRRVLRPRGLTFSTERAADEADREFLASRDSWFRPTHVRTGPDGALWVVDMYRLVIEHPEWIDDEYERQLDLRAGEDQGRIYRIVPADKPLREVPRFDRLESAELVAELSSPNGIRRDLAQRLLLEREDSAAVDLLRQLAREGAEPLGRLHALATLDGLGKLDQDTLAAALDDSHAGVLRHAVRLAESRLDEVPAFGSRLLALLPSASAQLRLQIAYSLGAWSDPRAGAALGKLAVDHRDDAMFVAAVISSLTPEHLQAAMPAVLSDPLADHDAEIVFARFTELAAAQQNRPALAQVVASLVPADGELPSAGQLTAAARLLAALNRSGVRYDAVLADGDAAALDGLIEHALEMSEFEKSSELDVSSNRAQLAAIELLGHVRERQAAHCVARLGELLVPQATRQQQVAALRALAMRPEEEVATLLLDRLDSATPSLQGRMLDVLLTRPAWTTALLDRLSKESLAPSLLSISQRQVLRVHRNQAIRQRAAELLAEPVVADRQRLVEEYLAERGDSIDVAAGAQLFARHCGSCHRVGEVGRAIGPDLAALKDRSPRTLLVAILDPSRAIEAKFRAYELITGDGRVLTGLLSAETGGSVTMLAADGSAQVVLRSDIDEIRALRKSLMPEGFQTQISKREMSDLVGYLGTLGSVAQQTAEAE
;
A
#
# COMPACT_ATOMS: atom_id res chain seq x y z
N HIS A 1 -1.16 -8.09 3.39
CA HIS A 1 -1.33 -9.31 4.20
C HIS A 1 0.02 -9.75 4.77
N SER A 2 0.10 -10.19 6.04
CA SER A 2 1.29 -10.89 6.55
C SER A 2 1.18 -12.36 6.17
N GLN A 3 2.29 -12.97 5.77
CA GLN A 3 2.31 -14.39 5.39
C GLN A 3 2.26 -15.34 6.60
N PHE A 4 2.71 -14.89 7.78
CA PHE A 4 2.81 -15.72 9.00
C PHE A 4 2.10 -15.11 10.22
N GLY A 5 0.89 -14.58 10.00
CA GLY A 5 0.07 -13.98 11.06
C GLY A 5 0.61 -12.64 11.57
N ARG A 6 -0.10 -12.02 12.52
CA ARG A 6 0.33 -10.79 13.17
C ARG A 6 0.63 -11.04 14.65
N ARG A 7 1.52 -10.23 15.23
CA ARG A 7 1.88 -10.23 16.64
C ARG A 7 1.74 -8.83 17.23
N ARG A 8 1.41 -8.76 18.52
CA ARG A 8 1.36 -7.50 19.26
C ARG A 8 2.57 -7.39 20.17
N ASP A 9 3.10 -6.19 20.28
CA ASP A 9 3.96 -5.85 21.41
C ASP A 9 3.11 -5.65 22.69
N ASP A 10 3.78 -5.36 23.80
CA ASP A 10 3.13 -5.12 25.09
C ASP A 10 2.20 -3.90 25.13
N TRP A 11 2.36 -2.99 24.18
CA TRP A 11 1.58 -1.76 24.10
C TRP A 11 0.46 -1.87 23.05
N GLY A 12 0.24 -3.04 22.45
CA GLY A 12 -0.85 -3.28 21.52
C GLY A 12 -0.60 -2.81 20.08
N ASN A 13 0.63 -2.48 19.71
CA ASN A 13 1.02 -2.20 18.32
C ASN A 13 1.13 -3.51 17.53
N TRP A 14 0.65 -3.54 16.29
CA TRP A 14 0.58 -4.75 15.47
C TRP A 14 1.73 -4.87 14.48
N PHE A 15 2.40 -6.02 14.45
CA PHE A 15 3.51 -6.32 13.57
C PHE A 15 3.31 -7.62 12.80
N GLY A 16 4.08 -7.80 11.74
CA GLY A 16 4.18 -9.07 11.02
C GLY A 16 5.35 -9.06 10.03
N CYS A 17 5.45 -10.10 9.22
CA CYS A 17 6.48 -10.25 8.20
C CYS A 17 5.93 -10.78 6.88
N ASP A 18 6.79 -10.77 5.86
CA ASP A 18 6.68 -11.60 4.66
C ASP A 18 8.05 -12.19 4.29
N ASN A 19 8.10 -12.98 3.22
CA ASN A 19 9.27 -13.77 2.82
C ASN A 19 10.59 -12.99 2.80
N VAL A 20 10.57 -11.70 2.44
CA VAL A 20 11.77 -10.86 2.30
C VAL A 20 11.83 -9.72 3.31
N THR A 21 10.69 -9.35 3.90
CA THR A 21 10.56 -8.27 4.87
C THR A 21 10.34 -8.86 6.27
N PRO A 22 11.39 -8.96 7.11
CA PRO A 22 11.28 -9.63 8.41
C PRO A 22 10.47 -8.83 9.43
N LEU A 23 10.20 -7.54 9.20
CA LEU A 23 9.40 -6.73 10.10
C LEU A 23 8.61 -5.63 9.37
N ARG A 24 7.29 -5.65 9.59
CA ARG A 24 6.29 -4.66 9.17
C ARG A 24 5.50 -4.20 10.37
N HIS A 25 5.16 -2.92 10.39
CA HIS A 25 4.25 -2.34 11.39
C HIS A 25 2.92 -1.99 10.72
N TYR A 26 1.83 -2.52 11.27
CA TYR A 26 0.45 -2.24 10.84
C TYR A 26 -0.08 -1.05 11.64
N LEU A 27 0.21 0.15 11.14
CA LEU A 27 -0.04 1.41 11.82
C LEU A 27 -1.54 1.77 11.87
N LEU A 28 -2.22 1.69 10.73
CA LEU A 28 -3.63 2.07 10.66
C LEU A 28 -4.53 0.91 11.09
N THR A 29 -5.44 1.19 12.03
CA THR A 29 -6.32 0.16 12.59
C THR A 29 -7.63 0.10 11.80
N ASP A 30 -7.93 -1.10 11.29
CA ASP A 30 -9.10 -1.36 10.44
C ASP A 30 -10.43 -0.90 11.05
N ARG A 31 -10.61 -1.02 12.38
CA ARG A 31 -11.83 -0.59 13.07
C ARG A 31 -12.16 0.90 12.88
N TYR A 32 -11.13 1.77 12.81
CA TYR A 32 -11.34 3.19 12.59
C TYR A 32 -11.50 3.50 11.11
N LEU A 33 -10.74 2.82 10.24
CA LEU A 33 -10.89 2.97 8.79
C LEU A 33 -12.31 2.64 8.32
N ARG A 34 -12.96 1.66 8.94
CA ARG A 34 -14.36 1.31 8.64
C ARG A 34 -15.40 2.34 9.11
N ARG A 35 -15.04 3.27 9.99
CA ARG A 35 -15.97 4.30 10.48
C ARG A 35 -16.39 5.23 9.35
N ASN A 36 -15.48 5.49 8.41
CA ASN A 36 -15.74 6.34 7.26
C ASN A 36 -15.37 5.59 5.97
N VAL A 37 -16.40 5.17 5.22
CA VAL A 37 -16.24 4.42 3.96
C VAL A 37 -15.51 5.20 2.86
N HIS A 38 -15.42 6.54 3.00
CA HIS A 38 -14.69 7.40 2.07
C HIS A 38 -13.23 7.61 2.48
N ALA A 39 -12.79 7.09 3.64
CA ALA A 39 -11.39 7.10 4.04
C ALA A 39 -10.61 5.98 3.33
N ALA A 40 -9.72 6.36 2.43
CA ALA A 40 -8.97 5.44 1.58
C ALA A 40 -7.47 5.71 1.58
N PRO A 41 -6.76 5.31 2.65
CA PRO A 41 -5.31 5.41 2.65
C PRO A 41 -4.70 4.53 1.54
N ALA A 42 -3.60 5.00 0.96
CA ALA A 42 -2.84 4.23 -0.05
C ALA A 42 -2.21 2.95 0.52
N GLY A 43 -2.08 2.85 1.85
CA GLY A 43 -1.63 1.65 2.55
C GLY A 43 -1.89 1.75 4.06
N THR A 44 -1.81 0.63 4.76
CA THR A 44 -2.09 0.55 6.22
C THR A 44 -0.89 0.13 7.05
N HIS A 45 0.24 -0.15 6.40
CA HIS A 45 1.42 -0.70 7.03
C HIS A 45 2.71 -0.12 6.43
N LEU A 46 3.78 -0.18 7.23
CA LEU A 46 5.11 0.29 6.87
C LEU A 46 6.10 -0.88 6.96
N ASN A 47 6.95 -1.01 5.94
CA ASN A 47 8.09 -1.92 5.97
C ASN A 47 9.19 -1.31 6.83
N LEU A 48 9.42 -1.87 8.02
CA LEU A 48 10.41 -1.36 8.96
C LEU A 48 11.82 -1.87 8.64
N ALA A 49 11.92 -3.13 8.23
CA ALA A 49 13.18 -3.75 7.83
C ALA A 49 13.27 -3.85 6.29
N ARG A 50 13.85 -2.82 5.67
CA ARG A 50 14.13 -2.82 4.21
C ARG A 50 15.32 -3.72 3.90
N THR A 51 15.35 -4.26 2.69
CA THR A 51 16.33 -5.27 2.22
C THR A 51 17.79 -4.91 2.54
N GLU A 52 18.17 -3.64 2.43
CA GLU A 52 19.54 -3.16 2.68
C GLU A 52 20.09 -3.48 4.07
N ASN A 53 19.22 -3.58 5.10
CA ASN A 53 19.59 -3.86 6.49
C ASN A 53 19.09 -5.23 7.00
N THR A 54 18.96 -6.22 6.11
CA THR A 54 18.50 -7.59 6.44
C THR A 54 19.49 -8.67 6.04
N ARG A 55 20.78 -8.34 6.00
CA ARG A 55 21.87 -9.31 5.81
C ARG A 55 21.78 -10.40 6.88
N LEU A 56 22.03 -11.66 6.49
CA LEU A 56 22.05 -12.84 7.36
C LEU A 56 23.46 -13.45 7.45
N TYR A 57 23.74 -14.14 8.55
CA TYR A 57 25.01 -14.80 8.85
C TYR A 57 24.81 -16.29 9.21
N PRO A 58 24.40 -17.14 8.24
CA PRO A 58 24.30 -18.58 8.48
C PRO A 58 25.69 -19.20 8.74
N ILE A 59 25.74 -20.21 9.61
CA ILE A 59 26.97 -20.98 9.90
C ILE A 59 26.92 -22.42 9.36
N SER A 60 25.80 -22.80 8.74
CA SER A 60 25.59 -24.07 8.05
C SER A 60 25.86 -23.91 6.54
N ARG A 61 25.93 -25.05 5.84
CA ARG A 61 25.71 -25.08 4.40
C ARG A 61 24.23 -24.84 4.15
N VAL A 62 23.86 -23.67 3.62
CA VAL A 62 22.45 -23.30 3.38
C VAL A 62 21.85 -24.22 2.30
N LEU A 63 21.00 -25.16 2.67
CA LEU A 63 20.29 -25.97 1.67
C LEU A 63 19.06 -25.19 1.23
N SER A 64 19.21 -24.31 0.23
CA SER A 64 18.17 -23.34 -0.11
C SER A 64 16.99 -23.95 -0.84
N HIS A 65 17.15 -25.06 -1.56
CA HIS A 65 16.10 -25.71 -2.37
C HIS A 65 16.44 -27.18 -2.65
N TYR A 66 15.58 -27.83 -3.45
CA TYR A 66 15.71 -29.21 -3.92
C TYR A 66 17.00 -29.51 -4.72
N ARG A 67 17.65 -28.50 -5.32
CA ARG A 67 18.94 -28.65 -6.04
C ARG A 67 20.20 -28.45 -5.18
N GLY A 68 20.06 -28.32 -3.85
CA GLY A 68 21.18 -28.07 -2.93
C GLY A 68 21.59 -26.59 -2.81
N TYR A 69 22.66 -26.32 -2.04
CA TYR A 69 23.13 -24.96 -1.73
C TYR A 69 23.57 -24.19 -2.99
N ARG A 70 22.89 -23.09 -3.30
CA ARG A 70 23.44 -22.00 -4.10
C ARG A 70 23.89 -20.87 -3.15
N PRO A 71 25.20 -20.60 -3.02
CA PRO A 71 25.66 -19.41 -2.31
C PRO A 71 25.07 -18.15 -2.96
N PRO A 72 24.99 -17.03 -2.21
CA PRO A 72 24.76 -15.72 -2.80
C PRO A 72 25.77 -15.47 -3.92
N VAL A 73 25.42 -14.59 -4.85
CA VAL A 73 26.37 -14.07 -5.84
C VAL A 73 27.59 -13.53 -5.11
N ALA A 74 28.80 -13.72 -5.66
CA ALA A 74 30.02 -13.21 -5.05
C ALA A 74 29.90 -11.68 -4.83
N GLY A 75 30.11 -11.22 -3.60
CA GLY A 75 29.89 -9.83 -3.18
C GLY A 75 28.52 -9.56 -2.56
N GLU A 76 27.53 -10.45 -2.75
CA GLU A 76 26.22 -10.35 -2.10
C GLU A 76 26.16 -11.06 -0.76
N ALA A 77 25.35 -10.51 0.14
CA ALA A 77 25.09 -11.11 1.43
C ALA A 77 23.88 -12.03 1.39
N HIS A 78 23.83 -13.03 2.27
CA HIS A 78 22.60 -13.77 2.52
C HIS A 78 21.49 -12.82 2.98
N ARG A 79 20.27 -13.00 2.49
CA ARG A 79 19.09 -12.21 2.88
C ARG A 79 17.89 -13.13 3.05
N PHE A 80 16.86 -12.66 3.75
CA PHE A 80 15.62 -13.41 3.90
C PHE A 80 15.00 -13.78 2.55
N SER A 81 14.66 -15.06 2.41
CA SER A 81 13.89 -15.60 1.29
C SER A 81 12.59 -16.28 1.74
N ALA A 82 12.43 -16.49 3.05
CA ALA A 82 11.27 -17.07 3.70
C ALA A 82 11.23 -16.64 5.19
N ALA A 83 11.28 -15.33 5.47
CA ALA A 83 11.14 -14.85 6.85
C ALA A 83 9.77 -15.26 7.43
N CYS A 84 9.76 -15.75 8.66
CA CYS A 84 8.53 -16.17 9.31
C CYS A 84 8.54 -15.94 10.83
N ALA A 85 7.32 -15.95 11.39
CA ALA A 85 7.04 -15.95 12.82
C ALA A 85 7.78 -14.88 13.65
N THR A 86 7.83 -13.65 13.14
CA THR A 86 8.38 -12.52 13.88
C THR A 86 7.61 -12.29 15.17
N ASP A 87 8.29 -12.35 16.33
CA ASP A 87 7.70 -12.13 17.65
C ASP A 87 8.62 -11.30 18.55
N PHE A 88 8.10 -10.84 19.69
CA PHE A 88 8.79 -10.00 20.65
C PHE A 88 9.30 -10.82 21.84
N TYR A 89 10.49 -10.46 22.32
CA TYR A 89 10.90 -10.89 23.65
C TYR A 89 10.23 -10.02 24.71
N ARG A 90 9.36 -10.62 25.52
CA ARG A 90 8.45 -9.97 26.48
C ARG A 90 8.77 -10.44 27.90
N ASP A 91 10.06 -10.52 28.21
CA ASP A 91 10.61 -10.84 29.54
C ASP A 91 11.99 -10.16 29.64
N ASP A 92 12.63 -10.26 30.79
CA ASP A 92 13.92 -9.66 31.12
C ASP A 92 14.97 -10.71 31.55
N LEU A 93 14.62 -12.01 31.57
CA LEU A 93 15.52 -13.10 31.94
C LEU A 93 16.79 -13.13 31.06
N LEU A 94 16.64 -12.96 29.75
CA LEU A 94 17.76 -12.88 28.80
C LEU A 94 18.54 -11.57 28.87
N GLY A 95 18.03 -10.57 29.60
CA GLY A 95 18.59 -9.22 29.67
C GLY A 95 17.53 -8.16 29.37
N ALA A 96 17.55 -7.06 30.13
CA ALA A 96 16.61 -5.96 29.95
C ALA A 96 16.77 -5.25 28.58
N ASP A 97 17.96 -5.31 27.99
CA ASP A 97 18.27 -4.80 26.65
C ASP A 97 17.67 -5.67 25.53
N LEU A 98 17.26 -6.91 25.84
CA LEU A 98 16.54 -7.79 24.92
C LEU A 98 15.03 -7.58 24.96
N HIS A 99 14.50 -7.00 26.03
CA HIS A 99 13.06 -6.75 26.18
C HIS A 99 12.56 -5.82 25.06
N GLY A 100 11.48 -6.23 24.37
CA GLY A 100 10.90 -5.49 23.25
C GLY A 100 11.65 -5.65 21.92
N ASN A 101 12.78 -6.36 21.88
CA ASN A 101 13.43 -6.71 20.61
C ASN A 101 12.61 -7.75 19.86
N THR A 102 12.70 -7.69 18.53
CA THR A 102 12.01 -8.65 17.65
C THR A 102 12.95 -9.77 17.23
N PHE A 103 12.42 -10.99 17.19
CA PHE A 103 13.12 -12.19 16.72
C PHE A 103 12.37 -12.75 15.52
N THR A 104 13.07 -13.02 14.42
CA THR A 104 12.47 -13.53 13.18
C THR A 104 13.17 -14.81 12.74
N CYS A 105 12.40 -15.83 12.41
CA CYS A 105 12.95 -17.09 11.94
C CYS A 105 13.35 -17.00 10.45
N GLY A 106 14.51 -17.55 10.12
CA GLY A 106 15.04 -17.71 8.76
C GLY A 106 15.23 -19.20 8.44
N PRO A 107 14.16 -19.98 8.18
CA PRO A 107 14.23 -21.43 8.01
C PRO A 107 15.18 -21.87 6.90
N VAL A 108 15.20 -21.16 5.77
CA VAL A 108 16.12 -21.44 4.65
C VAL A 108 17.57 -21.36 5.10
N HIS A 109 17.90 -20.37 5.93
CA HIS A 109 19.25 -20.04 6.36
C HIS A 109 19.64 -20.70 7.70
N ASN A 110 18.73 -21.43 8.34
CA ASN A 110 18.95 -22.11 9.61
C ASN A 110 19.28 -21.12 10.77
N VAL A 111 18.62 -19.96 10.80
CA VAL A 111 18.89 -18.89 11.77
C VAL A 111 17.64 -18.30 12.44
N VAL A 112 17.83 -17.67 13.60
CA VAL A 112 16.89 -16.71 14.21
C VAL A 112 17.60 -15.37 14.32
N HIS A 113 17.00 -14.35 13.71
CA HIS A 113 17.56 -13.01 13.58
C HIS A 113 16.94 -12.07 14.61
N ARG A 114 17.76 -11.35 15.39
CA ARG A 114 17.29 -10.32 16.32
C ARG A 114 17.38 -8.93 15.72
N ARG A 115 16.41 -8.08 16.05
CA ARG A 115 16.46 -6.63 15.79
C ARG A 115 16.04 -5.83 17.01
N VAL A 116 16.68 -4.69 17.18
CA VAL A 116 16.30 -3.67 18.16
C VAL A 116 15.22 -2.79 17.55
N LEU A 117 14.16 -2.54 18.30
CA LEU A 117 13.03 -1.70 17.90
C LEU A 117 12.96 -0.45 18.78
N ARG A 118 12.86 0.74 18.18
CA ARG A 118 12.73 2.00 18.92
C ARG A 118 11.59 2.85 18.38
N PRO A 119 10.74 3.47 19.21
CA PRO A 119 9.70 4.38 18.75
C PRO A 119 10.28 5.55 17.93
N ARG A 120 9.64 5.88 16.80
CA ARG A 120 10.00 7.03 15.95
C ARG A 120 8.75 7.58 15.25
N GLY A 121 8.33 8.78 15.64
CA GLY A 121 7.10 9.39 15.11
C GLY A 121 5.90 8.49 15.36
N LEU A 122 5.06 8.29 14.34
CA LEU A 122 3.91 7.38 14.41
C LEU A 122 4.30 5.89 14.51
N THR A 123 5.53 5.54 14.16
CA THR A 123 5.98 4.17 13.94
C THR A 123 7.23 3.86 14.76
N PHE A 124 8.07 2.96 14.26
CA PHE A 124 9.30 2.53 14.88
C PHE A 124 10.47 2.57 13.88
N SER A 125 11.68 2.81 14.37
CA SER A 125 12.91 2.47 13.66
C SER A 125 13.42 1.12 14.14
N THR A 126 14.15 0.42 13.27
CA THR A 126 14.72 -0.88 13.62
C THR A 126 16.10 -1.08 13.01
N GLU A 127 16.98 -1.71 13.77
CA GLU A 127 18.33 -2.06 13.37
C GLU A 127 18.72 -3.44 13.87
N ARG A 128 19.72 -4.05 13.22
CA ARG A 128 20.43 -5.20 13.78
C ARG A 128 21.12 -4.77 15.07
N ALA A 129 21.08 -5.63 16.08
CA ALA A 129 21.76 -5.34 17.35
C ALA A 129 23.27 -5.23 17.13
N ALA A 130 23.92 -4.26 17.78
CA ALA A 130 25.33 -3.93 17.53
C ALA A 130 26.28 -5.08 17.92
N ASP A 131 25.94 -5.82 18.96
CA ASP A 131 26.61 -7.03 19.43
C ASP A 131 26.40 -8.26 18.51
N GLU A 132 25.55 -8.14 17.50
CA GLU A 132 25.28 -9.13 16.46
C GLU A 132 25.59 -8.61 15.06
N ALA A 133 26.51 -7.65 14.93
CA ALA A 133 26.82 -7.01 13.64
C ALA A 133 27.26 -8.01 12.55
N ASP A 134 27.95 -9.09 12.94
CA ASP A 134 28.61 -10.07 12.07
C ASP A 134 28.12 -11.53 12.28
N ARG A 135 27.03 -11.72 13.04
CA ARG A 135 26.51 -13.04 13.43
C ARG A 135 25.00 -13.00 13.63
N GLU A 136 24.36 -14.16 13.80
CA GLU A 136 22.95 -14.23 14.20
C GLU A 136 22.81 -14.53 15.69
N PHE A 137 21.71 -14.07 16.30
CA PHE A 137 21.33 -14.43 17.66
C PHE A 137 21.31 -15.95 17.87
N LEU A 138 20.74 -16.70 16.92
CA LEU A 138 20.86 -18.15 16.86
C LEU A 138 21.16 -18.58 15.43
N ALA A 139 22.19 -19.40 15.26
CA ALA A 139 22.50 -20.09 14.02
C ALA A 139 22.87 -21.55 14.29
N SER A 140 22.40 -22.46 13.44
CA SER A 140 22.72 -23.88 13.55
C SER A 140 23.78 -24.29 12.54
N ARG A 141 24.62 -25.28 12.90
CA ARG A 141 25.49 -25.99 11.95
C ARG A 141 24.74 -27.08 11.18
N ASP A 142 23.58 -27.51 11.70
CA ASP A 142 22.71 -28.48 11.05
C ASP A 142 21.87 -27.80 9.97
N SER A 143 22.10 -28.16 8.71
CA SER A 143 21.38 -27.61 7.56
C SER A 143 19.89 -27.98 7.53
N TRP A 144 19.44 -28.93 8.35
CA TRP A 144 18.04 -29.36 8.45
C TRP A 144 17.30 -28.63 9.58
N PHE A 145 17.98 -27.81 10.38
CA PHE A 145 17.34 -26.93 11.37
C PHE A 145 16.50 -25.86 10.66
N ARG A 146 15.18 -25.98 10.70
CA ARG A 146 14.22 -25.08 10.07
C ARG A 146 13.37 -24.40 11.16
N PRO A 147 13.87 -23.32 11.78
CA PRO A 147 13.09 -22.56 12.74
C PRO A 147 11.86 -21.98 12.07
N THR A 148 10.69 -22.22 12.66
CA THR A 148 9.39 -21.79 12.12
C THR A 148 8.56 -21.03 13.13
N HIS A 149 8.96 -21.01 14.40
CA HIS A 149 8.33 -20.19 15.42
C HIS A 149 9.34 -19.70 16.44
N VAL A 150 9.16 -18.47 16.92
CA VAL A 150 9.83 -17.95 18.10
C VAL A 150 8.80 -17.27 19.01
N ARG A 151 8.91 -17.45 20.33
CA ARG A 151 8.05 -16.78 21.30
C ARG A 151 8.70 -16.75 22.68
N THR A 152 8.40 -15.74 23.48
CA THR A 152 8.70 -15.76 24.93
C THR A 152 7.90 -16.87 25.61
N GLY A 153 8.53 -17.67 26.46
CA GLY A 153 7.86 -18.66 27.32
C GLY A 153 7.42 -18.07 28.66
N PRO A 154 6.47 -18.71 29.36
CA PRO A 154 6.08 -18.29 30.72
C PRO A 154 7.20 -18.49 31.75
N ASP A 155 8.23 -19.28 31.40
CA ASP A 155 9.45 -19.52 32.17
C ASP A 155 10.56 -18.47 31.88
N GLY A 156 10.26 -17.46 31.07
CA GLY A 156 11.17 -16.37 30.70
C GLY A 156 12.14 -16.71 29.56
N ALA A 157 12.25 -17.98 29.17
CA ALA A 157 13.09 -18.40 28.04
C ALA A 157 12.53 -17.91 26.70
N LEU A 158 13.40 -17.79 25.69
CA LEU A 158 12.94 -17.66 24.30
C LEU A 158 12.77 -19.05 23.70
N TRP A 159 11.54 -19.43 23.38
CA TRP A 159 11.20 -20.72 22.80
C TRP A 159 11.32 -20.65 21.28
N VAL A 160 11.95 -21.65 20.67
CA VAL A 160 12.09 -21.77 19.21
C VAL A 160 11.57 -23.12 18.76
N VAL A 161 10.60 -23.13 17.87
CA VAL A 161 10.09 -24.36 17.23
C VAL A 161 10.84 -24.59 15.93
N ASP A 162 11.45 -25.76 15.83
CA ASP A 162 12.14 -26.27 14.66
C ASP A 162 11.30 -27.36 14.02
N MET A 163 10.89 -27.14 12.77
CA MET A 163 10.13 -28.13 12.00
C MET A 163 10.99 -29.34 11.60
N TYR A 164 12.31 -29.17 11.54
CA TYR A 164 13.31 -30.14 11.09
C TYR A 164 13.02 -30.79 9.73
N ARG A 165 13.58 -30.26 8.65
CA ARG A 165 13.29 -30.73 7.28
C ARG A 165 14.49 -30.60 6.35
N LEU A 166 14.68 -31.62 5.50
CA LEU A 166 15.57 -31.52 4.35
C LEU A 166 14.99 -30.58 3.28
N VAL A 167 13.77 -30.88 2.80
CA VAL A 167 13.07 -30.14 1.74
C VAL A 167 11.95 -29.29 2.34
N ILE A 168 11.87 -28.02 1.93
CA ILE A 168 10.86 -27.04 2.40
C ILE A 168 10.08 -26.39 1.24
N GLU A 169 10.38 -26.77 0.00
CA GLU A 169 9.68 -26.30 -1.20
C GLU A 169 8.43 -27.14 -1.45
N HIS A 170 7.37 -26.52 -1.98
CA HIS A 170 6.19 -27.28 -2.40
C HIS A 170 6.49 -28.05 -3.71
N PRO A 171 6.00 -29.30 -3.89
CA PRO A 171 6.34 -30.14 -5.04
C PRO A 171 6.06 -29.50 -6.41
N GLU A 172 4.99 -28.72 -6.53
CA GLU A 172 4.60 -28.00 -7.76
C GLU A 172 5.70 -27.03 -8.29
N TRP A 173 6.65 -26.63 -7.46
CA TRP A 173 7.78 -25.75 -7.83
C TRP A 173 9.10 -26.50 -8.01
N ILE A 174 9.07 -27.84 -7.89
CA ILE A 174 10.19 -28.73 -8.12
C ILE A 174 10.04 -29.28 -9.54
N ASP A 175 11.15 -29.35 -10.26
CA ASP A 175 11.16 -30.02 -11.56
C ASP A 175 10.84 -31.51 -11.41
N ASP A 176 9.93 -32.05 -12.24
CA ASP A 176 9.42 -33.42 -12.16
C ASP A 176 10.54 -34.49 -12.10
N GLU A 177 11.67 -34.25 -12.76
CA GLU A 177 12.80 -35.20 -12.76
C GLU A 177 13.55 -35.18 -11.43
N TYR A 178 13.70 -34.00 -10.83
CA TYR A 178 14.33 -33.82 -9.52
C TYR A 178 13.42 -34.29 -8.38
N GLU A 179 12.10 -34.04 -8.46
CA GLU A 179 11.15 -34.45 -7.43
C GLU A 179 11.24 -35.95 -7.15
N ARG A 180 11.34 -36.77 -8.21
CA ARG A 180 11.46 -38.23 -8.13
C ARG A 180 12.71 -38.72 -7.40
N GLN A 181 13.73 -37.88 -7.26
CA GLN A 181 15.01 -38.22 -6.63
C GLN A 181 15.07 -37.82 -5.15
N LEU A 182 14.04 -37.13 -4.63
CA LEU A 182 14.05 -36.53 -3.30
C LEU A 182 13.09 -37.24 -2.36
N ASP A 183 13.55 -37.49 -1.14
CA ASP A 183 12.64 -37.76 -0.03
C ASP A 183 12.05 -36.43 0.47
N LEU A 184 10.90 -36.06 -0.08
CA LEU A 184 10.15 -34.87 0.32
C LEU A 184 9.71 -34.90 1.79
N ARG A 185 9.69 -36.09 2.40
CA ARG A 185 9.26 -36.29 3.79
C ARG A 185 10.40 -36.53 4.78
N ALA A 186 11.65 -36.41 4.35
CA ALA A 186 12.81 -36.51 5.23
C ALA A 186 12.73 -35.52 6.42
N GLY A 187 12.83 -36.07 7.64
CA GLY A 187 12.86 -35.32 8.91
C GLY A 187 11.51 -35.02 9.56
N GLU A 188 10.37 -35.44 8.99
CA GLU A 188 9.04 -35.01 9.52
C GLU A 188 8.72 -35.40 10.95
N ASP A 189 9.39 -36.43 11.48
CA ASP A 189 9.21 -36.94 12.83
C ASP A 189 10.29 -36.44 13.81
N GLN A 190 11.19 -35.55 13.36
CA GLN A 190 12.36 -35.09 14.11
C GLN A 190 12.25 -33.64 14.60
N GLY A 191 11.04 -33.07 14.61
CA GLY A 191 10.78 -31.70 15.07
C GLY A 191 11.20 -31.45 16.52
N ARG A 192 11.62 -30.23 16.84
CA ARG A 192 12.22 -29.87 18.14
C ARG A 192 11.65 -28.57 18.69
N ILE A 193 11.62 -28.44 20.01
CA ILE A 193 11.38 -27.16 20.70
C ILE A 193 12.61 -26.84 21.55
N TYR A 194 13.28 -25.76 21.20
CA TYR A 194 14.42 -25.23 21.95
C TYR A 194 13.96 -24.20 22.96
N ARG A 195 14.59 -24.17 24.12
CA ARG A 195 14.49 -23.07 25.09
C ARG A 195 15.85 -22.40 25.21
N ILE A 196 15.91 -21.13 24.85
CA ILE A 196 17.12 -20.31 24.94
C ILE A 196 17.10 -19.60 26.28
N VAL A 197 18.16 -19.79 27.05
CA VAL A 197 18.33 -19.30 28.42
C VAL A 197 19.75 -18.77 28.62
N PRO A 198 19.98 -17.86 29.58
CA PRO A 198 21.33 -17.52 30.00
C PRO A 198 21.99 -18.76 30.62
N ALA A 199 23.29 -18.95 30.40
CA ALA A 199 24.00 -20.13 30.91
C ALA A 199 24.08 -20.16 32.45
N ASP A 200 23.99 -19.00 33.08
CA ASP A 200 24.22 -18.75 34.50
C ASP A 200 22.95 -18.40 35.29
N LYS A 201 21.79 -18.32 34.64
CA LYS A 201 20.52 -18.00 35.30
C LYS A 201 19.52 -19.16 35.20
N PRO A 202 18.85 -19.54 36.30
CA PRO A 202 17.78 -20.52 36.23
C PRO A 202 16.57 -19.93 35.51
N LEU A 203 15.72 -20.82 34.98
CA LEU A 203 14.41 -20.46 34.46
C LEU A 203 13.53 -19.84 35.56
N ARG A 204 12.57 -19.00 35.14
CA ARG A 204 11.52 -18.53 36.04
C ARG A 204 10.63 -19.69 36.43
N GLU A 205 10.21 -19.71 37.70
CA GLU A 205 9.17 -20.64 38.14
C GLU A 205 7.85 -20.31 37.44
N VAL A 206 7.19 -21.33 36.92
CA VAL A 206 5.88 -21.21 36.27
C VAL A 206 4.82 -21.73 37.23
N PRO A 207 4.03 -20.85 37.88
CA PRO A 207 2.99 -21.31 38.78
C PRO A 207 1.88 -22.03 38.03
N ARG A 208 1.11 -22.83 38.76
CA ARG A 208 -0.13 -23.43 38.27
C ARG A 208 -1.21 -22.37 38.21
N PHE A 209 -1.24 -21.60 37.10
CA PHE A 209 -2.20 -20.53 36.86
C PHE A 209 -3.66 -20.95 37.06
N ASP A 210 -4.00 -22.20 36.76
CA ASP A 210 -5.33 -22.76 36.99
C ASP A 210 -5.75 -22.80 38.46
N ARG A 211 -4.78 -22.74 39.39
CA ARG A 211 -4.98 -22.81 40.84
C ARG A 211 -4.75 -21.50 41.59
N LEU A 212 -4.39 -20.43 40.87
CA LEU A 212 -4.20 -19.12 41.49
C LEU A 212 -5.55 -18.52 41.87
N GLU A 213 -5.60 -17.91 43.05
CA GLU A 213 -6.72 -17.13 43.56
C GLU A 213 -6.78 -15.75 42.86
N SER A 214 -7.92 -15.06 42.98
CA SER A 214 -8.17 -13.76 42.31
C SER A 214 -7.06 -12.73 42.58
N ALA A 215 -6.62 -12.61 43.83
CA ALA A 215 -5.57 -11.66 44.21
C ALA A 215 -4.20 -12.01 43.60
N GLU A 216 -3.88 -13.30 43.50
CA GLU A 216 -2.64 -13.78 42.88
C GLU A 216 -2.67 -13.56 41.37
N LEU A 217 -3.81 -13.81 40.72
CA LEU A 217 -3.99 -13.48 39.30
C LEU A 217 -3.86 -11.98 39.02
N VAL A 218 -4.41 -11.12 39.89
CA VAL A 218 -4.23 -9.66 39.75
C VAL A 218 -2.77 -9.25 39.91
N ALA A 219 -2.04 -9.87 40.84
CA ALA A 219 -0.60 -9.62 41.00
C ALA A 219 0.20 -10.01 39.75
N GLU A 220 -0.16 -11.11 39.08
CA GLU A 220 0.48 -11.57 37.84
C GLU A 220 0.30 -10.60 36.66
N LEU A 221 -0.68 -9.69 36.69
CA LEU A 221 -0.81 -8.63 35.68
C LEU A 221 0.37 -7.64 35.69
N SER A 222 1.12 -7.57 36.80
CA SER A 222 2.34 -6.76 36.92
C SER A 222 3.63 -7.58 36.73
N SER A 223 3.53 -8.87 36.36
CA SER A 223 4.70 -9.70 36.09
C SER A 223 5.57 -9.09 34.98
N PRO A 224 6.92 -9.16 35.05
CA PRO A 224 7.79 -8.74 33.93
C PRO A 224 7.58 -9.61 32.68
N ASN A 225 7.13 -10.85 32.85
CA ASN A 225 6.81 -11.77 31.78
C ASN A 225 5.44 -11.47 31.14
N GLY A 226 5.42 -11.10 29.86
CA GLY A 226 4.19 -10.80 29.12
C GLY A 226 3.27 -11.99 28.90
N ILE A 227 3.78 -13.22 28.86
CA ILE A 227 2.93 -14.42 28.76
C ILE A 227 2.18 -14.64 30.08
N ARG A 228 2.82 -14.42 31.23
CA ARG A 228 2.18 -14.52 32.55
C ARG A 228 1.07 -13.48 32.69
N ARG A 229 1.31 -12.23 32.26
CA ARG A 229 0.27 -11.19 32.20
C ARG A 229 -0.91 -11.59 31.31
N ASP A 230 -0.63 -12.06 30.09
CA ASP A 230 -1.67 -12.50 29.15
C ASP A 230 -2.50 -13.68 29.72
N LEU A 231 -1.86 -14.66 30.36
CA LEU A 231 -2.52 -15.81 30.98
C LEU A 231 -3.40 -15.40 32.17
N ALA A 232 -2.89 -14.54 33.04
CA ALA A 232 -3.63 -14.03 34.19
C ALA A 232 -4.87 -13.24 33.76
N GLN A 233 -4.72 -12.32 32.81
CA GLN A 233 -5.84 -11.56 32.26
C GLN A 233 -6.88 -12.48 31.62
N ARG A 234 -6.45 -13.46 30.81
CA ARG A 234 -7.36 -14.42 30.20
C ARG A 234 -8.18 -15.17 31.25
N LEU A 235 -7.54 -15.67 32.32
CA LEU A 235 -8.24 -16.42 33.36
C LEU A 235 -9.20 -15.54 34.17
N LEU A 236 -8.84 -14.29 34.47
CA LEU A 236 -9.74 -13.34 35.13
C LEU A 236 -11.01 -13.09 34.29
N LEU A 237 -10.86 -12.98 32.97
CA LEU A 237 -11.97 -12.81 32.04
C LEU A 237 -12.81 -14.09 31.88
N GLU A 238 -12.17 -15.24 31.68
CA GLU A 238 -12.86 -16.54 31.53
C GLU A 238 -13.65 -16.93 32.79
N ARG A 239 -13.19 -16.51 33.97
CA ARG A 239 -13.87 -16.74 35.25
C ARG A 239 -14.97 -15.72 35.55
N GLU A 240 -15.08 -14.64 34.76
CA GLU A 240 -15.91 -13.48 35.09
C GLU A 240 -15.67 -12.99 36.54
N ASP A 241 -14.40 -12.93 36.94
CA ASP A 241 -14.01 -12.88 38.36
C ASP A 241 -14.38 -11.56 39.05
N SER A 242 -15.58 -11.54 39.65
CA SER A 242 -16.09 -10.38 40.38
C SER A 242 -15.30 -10.04 41.65
N ALA A 243 -14.62 -11.01 42.27
CA ALA A 243 -13.83 -10.79 43.47
C ALA A 243 -12.54 -10.00 43.16
N ALA A 244 -12.06 -10.04 41.92
CA ALA A 244 -10.89 -9.29 41.48
C ALA A 244 -11.18 -7.79 41.25
N VAL A 245 -12.43 -7.35 41.14
CA VAL A 245 -12.79 -6.01 40.63
C VAL A 245 -12.16 -4.87 41.44
N ASP A 246 -12.24 -4.92 42.77
CA ASP A 246 -11.69 -3.84 43.60
C ASP A 246 -10.16 -3.83 43.58
N LEU A 247 -9.54 -5.01 43.52
CA LEU A 247 -8.09 -5.16 43.35
C LEU A 247 -7.63 -4.63 41.99
N LEU A 248 -8.40 -4.87 40.92
CA LEU A 248 -8.13 -4.35 39.60
C LEU A 248 -8.27 -2.82 39.54
N ARG A 249 -9.29 -2.25 40.20
CA ARG A 249 -9.44 -0.78 40.32
C ARG A 249 -8.25 -0.16 41.04
N GLN A 250 -7.83 -0.77 42.14
CA GLN A 250 -6.65 -0.33 42.87
C GLN A 250 -5.40 -0.41 41.99
N LEU A 251 -5.17 -1.56 41.33
CA LEU A 251 -4.03 -1.73 40.45
C LEU A 251 -4.03 -0.72 39.30
N ALA A 252 -5.19 -0.45 38.69
CA ALA A 252 -5.32 0.53 37.61
C ALA A 252 -4.96 1.97 38.03
N ARG A 253 -5.25 2.35 39.28
CA ARG A 253 -5.04 3.72 39.80
C ARG A 253 -3.65 3.91 40.44
N GLU A 254 -3.18 2.90 41.15
CA GLU A 254 -2.04 3.00 42.08
C GLU A 254 -0.87 2.08 41.72
N GLY A 255 -1.04 1.19 40.74
CA GLY A 255 -0.03 0.21 40.37
C GLY A 255 1.30 0.85 39.96
N ALA A 256 2.41 0.36 40.51
CA ALA A 256 3.74 0.87 40.16
C ALA A 256 4.07 0.62 38.68
N GLU A 257 3.77 -0.59 38.19
CA GLU A 257 4.10 -1.03 36.84
C GLU A 257 3.06 -0.53 35.82
N PRO A 258 3.46 0.27 34.82
CA PRO A 258 2.52 0.78 33.82
C PRO A 258 1.81 -0.32 33.02
N LEU A 259 2.48 -1.46 32.77
CA LEU A 259 1.84 -2.61 32.13
C LEU A 259 0.80 -3.27 33.07
N GLY A 260 1.07 -3.32 34.37
CA GLY A 260 0.08 -3.76 35.36
C GLY A 260 -1.18 -2.90 35.34
N ARG A 261 -1.01 -1.56 35.34
CA ARG A 261 -2.14 -0.62 35.22
C ARG A 261 -2.92 -0.82 33.92
N LEU A 262 -2.22 -0.95 32.80
CA LEU A 262 -2.84 -1.21 31.50
C LEU A 262 -3.65 -2.51 31.48
N HIS A 263 -3.07 -3.62 31.94
CA HIS A 263 -3.77 -4.90 32.00
C HIS A 263 -4.97 -4.84 32.94
N ALA A 264 -4.87 -4.13 34.06
CA ALA A 264 -6.01 -3.93 34.97
C ALA A 264 -7.16 -3.18 34.30
N LEU A 265 -6.87 -2.07 33.61
CA LEU A 265 -7.87 -1.30 32.84
C LEU A 265 -8.55 -2.16 31.77
N ALA A 266 -7.77 -2.90 30.99
CA ALA A 266 -8.30 -3.77 29.94
C ALA A 266 -9.11 -4.95 30.50
N THR A 267 -8.75 -5.46 31.68
CA THR A 267 -9.50 -6.53 32.35
C THR A 267 -10.83 -6.00 32.90
N LEU A 268 -10.83 -4.84 33.55
CA LEU A 268 -12.05 -4.17 34.01
C LEU A 268 -13.02 -3.87 32.87
N ASP A 269 -12.50 -3.41 31.73
CA ASP A 269 -13.30 -3.18 30.52
C ASP A 269 -13.91 -4.49 29.99
N GLY A 270 -13.09 -5.54 29.86
CA GLY A 270 -13.55 -6.85 29.40
C GLY A 270 -14.59 -7.51 30.33
N LEU A 271 -14.55 -7.21 31.63
CA LEU A 271 -15.58 -7.64 32.61
C LEU A 271 -16.82 -6.73 32.63
N GLY A 272 -16.81 -5.61 31.89
CA GLY A 272 -17.87 -4.59 31.96
C GLY A 272 -17.93 -3.87 33.31
N LYS A 273 -16.82 -3.80 34.06
CA LYS A 273 -16.71 -3.22 35.40
C LYS A 273 -15.83 -1.97 35.49
N LEU A 274 -15.29 -1.50 34.36
CA LEU A 274 -14.53 -0.24 34.30
C LEU A 274 -15.44 0.95 34.61
N ASP A 275 -15.31 1.53 35.80
CA ASP A 275 -16.09 2.72 36.19
C ASP A 275 -15.46 4.03 35.67
N GLN A 276 -16.23 5.12 35.80
CA GLN A 276 -15.83 6.45 35.33
C GLN A 276 -14.62 6.99 36.10
N ASP A 277 -14.56 6.80 37.43
CA ASP A 277 -13.47 7.31 38.26
C ASP A 277 -12.12 6.66 37.93
N THR A 278 -12.12 5.34 37.71
CA THR A 278 -10.92 4.60 37.32
C THR A 278 -10.44 5.02 35.94
N LEU A 279 -11.36 5.22 35.00
CA LEU A 279 -11.02 5.70 33.68
C LEU A 279 -10.53 7.16 33.68
N ALA A 280 -11.13 8.02 34.51
CA ALA A 280 -10.68 9.39 34.70
C ALA A 280 -9.24 9.43 35.22
N ALA A 281 -8.93 8.64 36.25
CA ALA A 281 -7.56 8.51 36.76
C ALA A 281 -6.58 8.01 35.67
N ALA A 282 -7.01 7.08 34.82
CA ALA A 282 -6.19 6.58 33.72
C ALA A 282 -5.94 7.61 32.61
N LEU A 283 -6.84 8.58 32.40
CA LEU A 283 -6.63 9.74 31.50
C LEU A 283 -5.68 10.80 32.07
N ASP A 284 -5.30 10.65 33.34
CA ASP A 284 -4.31 11.46 34.05
C ASP A 284 -2.98 10.70 34.29
N ASP A 285 -2.85 9.47 33.77
CA ASP A 285 -1.65 8.65 33.92
C ASP A 285 -0.41 9.33 33.31
N SER A 286 0.75 9.17 33.93
CA SER A 286 2.00 9.76 33.43
C SER A 286 2.62 8.95 32.28
N HIS A 287 2.27 7.68 32.15
CA HIS A 287 2.84 6.78 31.16
C HIS A 287 2.06 6.85 29.85
N ALA A 288 2.72 7.29 28.77
CA ALA A 288 2.10 7.49 27.45
C ALA A 288 1.39 6.25 26.91
N GLY A 289 1.92 5.05 27.19
CA GLY A 289 1.26 3.78 26.82
C GLY A 289 -0.08 3.59 27.52
N VAL A 290 -0.16 3.86 28.83
CA VAL A 290 -1.41 3.73 29.61
C VAL A 290 -2.42 4.78 29.15
N LEU A 291 -1.99 6.04 29.03
CA LEU A 291 -2.80 7.13 28.48
C LEU A 291 -3.40 6.79 27.13
N ARG A 292 -2.60 6.22 26.21
CA ARG A 292 -3.09 5.83 24.88
C ARG A 292 -4.24 4.83 24.95
N HIS A 293 -4.15 3.86 25.86
CA HIS A 293 -5.24 2.91 26.06
C HIS A 293 -6.43 3.50 26.82
N ALA A 294 -6.20 4.38 27.80
CA ALA A 294 -7.27 5.09 28.50
C ALA A 294 -8.09 5.96 27.53
N VAL A 295 -7.43 6.71 26.65
CA VAL A 295 -8.07 7.49 25.59
C VAL A 295 -8.96 6.61 24.71
N ARG A 296 -8.47 5.42 24.33
CA ARG A 296 -9.22 4.44 23.55
C ARG A 296 -10.43 3.86 24.30
N LEU A 297 -10.30 3.61 25.60
CA LEU A 297 -11.39 3.09 26.45
C LEU A 297 -12.45 4.16 26.74
N ALA A 298 -12.08 5.45 26.66
CA ALA A 298 -13.00 6.56 26.83
C ALA A 298 -13.93 6.79 25.63
N GLU A 299 -13.63 6.23 24.46
CA GLU A 299 -14.38 6.43 23.20
C GLU A 299 -15.91 6.28 23.38
N SER A 300 -16.37 5.22 24.06
CA SER A 300 -17.80 4.96 24.24
C SER A 300 -18.51 5.88 25.23
N ARG A 301 -17.76 6.74 25.94
CA ARG A 301 -18.27 7.64 27.00
C ARG A 301 -18.01 9.11 26.71
N LEU A 302 -17.48 9.47 25.53
CA LEU A 302 -17.12 10.86 25.22
C LEU A 302 -18.35 11.77 25.16
N ASP A 303 -19.48 11.27 24.65
CA ASP A 303 -20.74 12.01 24.64
C ASP A 303 -21.42 12.06 26.02
N GLU A 304 -21.32 10.99 26.81
CA GLU A 304 -21.92 10.91 28.16
C GLU A 304 -21.16 11.75 29.19
N VAL A 305 -19.83 11.85 29.03
CA VAL A 305 -18.92 12.54 29.95
C VAL A 305 -18.08 13.56 29.16
N PRO A 306 -18.61 14.76 28.87
CA PRO A 306 -17.92 15.78 28.06
C PRO A 306 -16.56 16.25 28.62
N ALA A 307 -16.31 16.02 29.91
CA ALA A 307 -15.02 16.25 30.54
C ALA A 307 -13.91 15.37 29.92
N PHE A 308 -14.22 14.15 29.48
CA PHE A 308 -13.27 13.28 28.81
C PHE A 308 -12.85 13.84 27.45
N GLY A 309 -13.80 14.30 26.62
CA GLY A 309 -13.47 14.97 25.36
C GLY A 309 -12.61 16.22 25.57
N SER A 310 -12.96 17.03 26.58
CA SER A 310 -12.16 18.21 26.96
C SER A 310 -10.74 17.84 27.41
N ARG A 311 -10.58 16.73 28.14
CA ARG A 311 -9.28 16.19 28.55
C ARG A 311 -8.46 15.72 27.35
N LEU A 312 -9.06 15.01 26.40
CA LEU A 312 -8.40 14.57 25.15
C LEU A 312 -7.83 15.77 24.38
N LEU A 313 -8.60 16.85 24.24
CA LEU A 313 -8.13 18.08 23.60
C LEU A 313 -6.97 18.72 24.36
N ALA A 314 -7.02 18.74 25.69
CA ALA A 314 -5.95 19.28 26.53
C ALA A 314 -4.63 18.47 26.43
N LEU A 315 -4.70 17.18 26.10
CA LEU A 315 -3.52 16.33 25.91
C LEU A 315 -2.81 16.55 24.57
N LEU A 316 -3.50 17.07 23.55
CA LEU A 316 -2.96 17.19 22.18
C LEU A 316 -1.61 17.93 22.10
N PRO A 317 -1.39 19.09 22.77
CA PRO A 317 -0.13 19.81 22.63
C PRO A 317 1.09 19.00 23.09
N SER A 318 0.98 18.30 24.22
CA SER A 318 2.05 17.49 24.81
C SER A 318 2.05 16.02 24.38
N ALA A 319 1.08 15.59 23.57
CA ALA A 319 0.95 14.21 23.16
C ALA A 319 2.12 13.77 22.27
N SER A 320 2.69 12.60 22.59
CA SER A 320 3.58 11.88 21.68
C SER A 320 2.85 11.58 20.37
N ALA A 321 3.59 11.37 19.28
CA ALA A 321 3.00 11.11 17.96
C ALA A 321 1.98 9.93 17.98
N GLN A 322 2.29 8.84 18.67
CA GLN A 322 1.39 7.70 18.81
C GLN A 322 0.15 8.01 19.66
N LEU A 323 0.28 8.79 20.74
CA LEU A 323 -0.86 9.23 21.55
C LEU A 323 -1.76 10.18 20.74
N ARG A 324 -1.17 11.12 20.01
CA ARG A 324 -1.87 12.07 19.15
C ARG A 324 -2.68 11.38 18.06
N LEU A 325 -2.11 10.35 17.43
CA LEU A 325 -2.82 9.51 16.47
C LEU A 325 -4.04 8.82 17.11
N GLN A 326 -3.89 8.27 18.32
CA GLN A 326 -5.00 7.66 19.04
C GLN A 326 -6.04 8.69 19.48
N ILE A 327 -5.65 9.90 19.88
CA ILE A 327 -6.60 10.99 20.17
C ILE A 327 -7.37 11.36 18.89
N ALA A 328 -6.70 11.52 17.73
CA ALA A 328 -7.38 11.77 16.46
C ALA A 328 -8.44 10.69 16.17
N TYR A 329 -8.09 9.41 16.35
CA TYR A 329 -9.07 8.33 16.24
C TYR A 329 -10.24 8.43 17.23
N SER A 330 -9.96 8.81 18.47
CA SER A 330 -10.94 8.84 19.55
C SER A 330 -11.90 10.03 19.43
N LEU A 331 -11.42 11.17 18.94
CA LEU A 331 -12.26 12.33 18.65
C LEU A 331 -13.38 12.00 17.66
N GLY A 332 -13.17 11.06 16.75
CA GLY A 332 -14.24 10.60 15.85
C GLY A 332 -15.36 9.80 16.53
N ALA A 333 -15.26 9.49 17.82
CA ALA A 333 -16.34 8.90 18.63
C ALA A 333 -17.06 9.96 19.49
N TRP A 334 -16.70 11.24 19.37
CA TRP A 334 -17.29 12.32 20.17
C TRP A 334 -18.03 13.30 19.28
N SER A 335 -19.34 13.40 19.40
CA SER A 335 -20.20 14.20 18.52
C SER A 335 -20.05 15.73 18.66
N ASP A 336 -19.25 16.20 19.62
CA ASP A 336 -19.07 17.62 19.90
C ASP A 336 -18.31 18.34 18.76
N PRO A 337 -18.78 19.52 18.28
CA PRO A 337 -18.11 20.26 17.21
C PRO A 337 -16.63 20.58 17.47
N ARG A 338 -16.21 20.67 18.74
CA ARG A 338 -14.80 20.86 19.10
C ARG A 338 -13.91 19.70 18.63
N ALA A 339 -14.45 18.48 18.55
CA ALA A 339 -13.77 17.34 17.96
C ALA A 339 -13.49 17.57 16.47
N GLY A 340 -14.50 18.03 15.71
CA GLY A 340 -14.35 18.39 14.30
C GLY A 340 -13.30 19.49 14.08
N ALA A 341 -13.36 20.58 14.84
CA ALA A 341 -12.38 21.66 14.75
C ALA A 341 -10.94 21.16 15.04
N ALA A 342 -10.77 20.32 16.05
CA ALA A 342 -9.48 19.72 16.37
C ALA A 342 -8.97 18.77 15.27
N LEU A 343 -9.86 17.96 14.67
CA LEU A 343 -9.53 17.08 13.55
C LEU A 343 -9.09 17.89 12.32
N GLY A 344 -9.80 18.96 11.97
CA GLY A 344 -9.42 19.86 10.88
C GLY A 344 -8.02 20.45 11.10
N LYS A 345 -7.75 20.96 12.31
CA LYS A 345 -6.42 21.47 12.67
C LYS A 345 -5.33 20.40 12.60
N LEU A 346 -5.61 19.20 13.12
CA LEU A 346 -4.66 18.09 13.09
C LEU A 346 -4.33 17.63 11.66
N ALA A 347 -5.28 17.69 10.72
CA ALA A 347 -5.00 17.38 9.32
C ALA A 347 -4.04 18.39 8.69
N VAL A 348 -4.21 19.69 8.98
CA VAL A 348 -3.33 20.75 8.49
C VAL A 348 -1.94 20.68 9.14
N ASP A 349 -1.89 20.55 10.47
CA ASP A 349 -0.64 20.49 11.23
C ASP A 349 0.24 19.26 10.88
N HIS A 350 -0.36 18.21 10.32
CA HIS A 350 0.30 16.94 9.96
C HIS A 350 0.08 16.56 8.49
N ARG A 351 -0.12 17.53 7.60
CA ARG A 351 -0.44 17.30 6.19
C ARG A 351 0.63 16.51 5.43
N ASP A 352 1.88 16.57 5.89
CA ASP A 352 3.04 15.86 5.36
C ASP A 352 3.08 14.36 5.73
N ASP A 353 2.25 13.91 6.67
CA ASP A 353 2.13 12.50 7.05
C ASP A 353 0.81 11.90 6.55
N ALA A 354 0.88 11.24 5.40
CA ALA A 354 -0.28 10.60 4.76
C ALA A 354 -1.00 9.57 5.65
N MET A 355 -0.30 8.92 6.60
CA MET A 355 -0.92 7.98 7.54
C MET A 355 -1.66 8.73 8.64
N PHE A 356 -1.12 9.86 9.10
CA PHE A 356 -1.80 10.75 10.04
C PHE A 356 -3.07 11.32 9.43
N VAL A 357 -2.97 11.89 8.22
CA VAL A 357 -4.12 12.44 7.49
C VAL A 357 -5.19 11.35 7.31
N ALA A 358 -4.81 10.14 6.92
CA ALA A 358 -5.76 9.03 6.80
C ALA A 358 -6.49 8.71 8.11
N ALA A 359 -5.81 8.77 9.25
CA ALA A 359 -6.44 8.58 10.56
C ALA A 359 -7.46 9.68 10.86
N VAL A 360 -7.12 10.95 10.55
CA VAL A 360 -8.05 12.07 10.68
C VAL A 360 -9.28 11.89 9.78
N ILE A 361 -9.08 11.61 8.49
CA ILE A 361 -10.18 11.40 7.54
C ILE A 361 -11.08 10.24 7.98
N SER A 362 -10.50 9.15 8.49
CA SER A 362 -11.27 8.02 9.03
C SER A 362 -12.10 8.36 10.27
N SER A 363 -11.75 9.44 10.96
CA SER A 363 -12.38 9.87 12.21
C SER A 363 -13.47 10.91 12.00
N LEU A 364 -13.50 11.57 10.84
CA LEU A 364 -14.54 12.54 10.52
C LEU A 364 -15.89 11.85 10.29
N THR A 365 -16.93 12.43 10.86
CA THR A 365 -18.34 12.08 10.66
C THR A 365 -19.05 13.29 10.01
N PRO A 366 -20.31 13.15 9.52
CA PRO A 366 -21.05 14.28 8.97
C PRO A 366 -21.14 15.49 9.92
N GLU A 367 -21.27 15.25 11.23
CA GLU A 367 -21.39 16.29 12.25
C GLU A 367 -20.09 17.08 12.45
N HIS A 368 -18.94 16.45 12.20
CA HIS A 368 -17.62 17.07 12.36
C HIS A 368 -17.25 18.01 11.20
N LEU A 369 -17.76 17.75 10.00
CA LEU A 369 -17.29 18.38 8.77
C LEU A 369 -17.38 19.91 8.81
N GLN A 370 -18.50 20.47 9.23
CA GLN A 370 -18.70 21.92 9.28
C GLN A 370 -17.72 22.61 10.24
N ALA A 371 -17.38 21.96 11.36
CA ALA A 371 -16.46 22.50 12.35
C ALA A 371 -14.99 22.30 11.96
N ALA A 372 -14.69 21.27 11.16
CA ALA A 372 -13.35 20.95 10.70
C ALA A 372 -12.90 21.81 9.50
N MET A 373 -13.85 22.17 8.63
CA MET A 373 -13.59 22.87 7.37
C MET A 373 -12.84 24.21 7.52
N PRO A 374 -13.13 25.09 8.52
CA PRO A 374 -12.44 26.36 8.66
C PRO A 374 -10.91 26.26 8.74
N ALA A 375 -10.37 25.24 9.42
CA ALA A 375 -8.93 25.01 9.51
C ALA A 375 -8.33 24.67 8.14
N VAL A 376 -9.01 23.80 7.38
CA VAL A 376 -8.57 23.32 6.06
C VAL A 376 -8.68 24.43 5.00
N LEU A 377 -9.76 25.23 5.02
CA LEU A 377 -9.94 26.33 4.08
C LEU A 377 -9.01 27.51 4.32
N SER A 378 -8.56 27.69 5.57
CA SER A 378 -7.61 28.74 5.93
C SER A 378 -6.16 28.36 5.58
N ASP A 379 -5.90 27.09 5.25
CA ASP A 379 -4.58 26.62 4.87
C ASP A 379 -4.31 26.95 3.39
N PRO A 380 -3.29 27.78 3.05
CA PRO A 380 -3.00 28.09 1.67
C PRO A 380 -2.66 26.84 0.86
N LEU A 381 -3.31 26.67 -0.31
CA LEU A 381 -3.03 25.60 -1.27
C LEU A 381 -1.70 25.85 -2.02
N ALA A 382 -0.63 26.05 -1.26
CA ALA A 382 0.69 26.42 -1.76
C ALA A 382 1.51 25.18 -2.20
N ASP A 383 1.23 24.01 -1.62
CA ASP A 383 1.94 22.76 -1.84
C ASP A 383 0.99 21.56 -2.03
N HIS A 384 1.57 20.43 -2.46
CA HIS A 384 0.83 19.23 -2.79
C HIS A 384 0.11 18.59 -1.59
N ASP A 385 0.68 18.70 -0.39
CA ASP A 385 0.12 18.09 0.81
C ASP A 385 -1.12 18.86 1.28
N ALA A 386 -1.08 20.20 1.21
CA ALA A 386 -2.25 21.06 1.44
C ALA A 386 -3.37 20.77 0.43
N GLU A 387 -3.03 20.63 -0.86
CA GLU A 387 -3.97 20.24 -1.91
C GLU A 387 -4.63 18.87 -1.63
N ILE A 388 -3.87 17.88 -1.14
CA ILE A 388 -4.40 16.57 -0.77
C ILE A 388 -5.37 16.70 0.39
N VAL A 389 -5.00 17.38 1.48
CA VAL A 389 -5.86 17.54 2.66
C VAL A 389 -7.17 18.23 2.27
N PHE A 390 -7.09 19.35 1.56
CA PHE A 390 -8.26 20.06 1.04
C PHE A 390 -9.16 19.14 0.19
N ALA A 391 -8.57 18.42 -0.75
CA ALA A 391 -9.29 17.50 -1.60
C ALA A 391 -10.03 16.44 -0.78
N ARG A 392 -9.38 15.82 0.22
CA ARG A 392 -10.01 14.78 1.05
C ARG A 392 -11.20 15.28 1.87
N PHE A 393 -11.11 16.48 2.44
CA PHE A 393 -12.23 17.06 3.18
C PHE A 393 -13.40 17.45 2.27
N THR A 394 -13.09 18.03 1.11
CA THR A 394 -14.09 18.36 0.09
C THR A 394 -14.77 17.10 -0.46
N GLU A 395 -13.99 16.06 -0.72
CA GLU A 395 -14.46 14.73 -1.12
C GLU A 395 -15.46 14.16 -0.12
N LEU A 396 -15.12 14.25 1.16
CA LEU A 396 -15.97 13.76 2.23
C LEU A 396 -17.27 14.57 2.34
N ALA A 397 -17.20 15.90 2.25
CA ALA A 397 -18.36 16.78 2.28
C ALA A 397 -19.31 16.53 1.10
N ALA A 398 -18.77 16.33 -0.11
CA ALA A 398 -19.54 16.01 -1.31
C ALA A 398 -20.20 14.62 -1.21
N ALA A 399 -19.43 13.59 -0.82
CA ALA A 399 -19.94 12.23 -0.73
C ALA A 399 -21.05 12.08 0.32
N GLN A 400 -20.98 12.84 1.42
CA GLN A 400 -22.00 12.89 2.46
C GLN A 400 -23.10 13.94 2.20
N GLN A 401 -23.03 14.67 1.08
CA GLN A 401 -23.94 15.77 0.73
C GLN A 401 -24.10 16.79 1.87
N ASN A 402 -23.01 17.09 2.57
CA ASN A 402 -22.99 17.99 3.72
C ASN A 402 -23.08 19.45 3.26
N ARG A 403 -24.32 19.95 3.10
CA ARG A 403 -24.58 21.30 2.57
C ARG A 403 -23.84 22.41 3.32
N PRO A 404 -23.81 22.46 4.67
CA PRO A 404 -23.06 23.50 5.37
C PRO A 404 -21.56 23.51 5.05
N ALA A 405 -20.92 22.35 5.00
CA ALA A 405 -19.51 22.25 4.65
C ALA A 405 -19.26 22.59 3.17
N LEU A 406 -20.14 22.17 2.26
CA LEU A 406 -20.06 22.51 0.83
C LEU A 406 -20.22 24.02 0.59
N ALA A 407 -21.11 24.69 1.31
CA ALA A 407 -21.25 26.15 1.24
C ALA A 407 -19.97 26.86 1.72
N GLN A 408 -19.32 26.37 2.78
CA GLN A 408 -18.02 26.90 3.22
C GLN A 408 -16.93 26.71 2.15
N VAL A 409 -16.90 25.55 1.48
CA VAL A 409 -15.98 25.29 0.37
C VAL A 409 -16.23 26.30 -0.73
N VAL A 410 -17.47 26.44 -1.24
CA VAL A 410 -17.78 27.37 -2.34
C VAL A 410 -17.45 28.80 -1.97
N ALA A 411 -17.77 29.25 -0.76
CA ALA A 411 -17.42 30.58 -0.28
C ALA A 411 -15.91 30.85 -0.30
N SER A 412 -15.06 29.84 -0.11
CA SER A 412 -13.60 29.97 -0.23
C SER A 412 -13.08 30.02 -1.67
N LEU A 413 -13.90 29.60 -2.65
CA LEU A 413 -13.53 29.58 -4.07
C LEU A 413 -13.73 30.95 -4.73
N VAL A 414 -14.62 31.78 -4.18
CA VAL A 414 -14.98 33.07 -4.78
C VAL A 414 -13.80 34.04 -4.65
N PRO A 415 -13.25 34.57 -5.75
CA PRO A 415 -12.21 35.60 -5.68
C PRO A 415 -12.77 36.90 -5.07
N ALA A 416 -11.88 37.75 -4.54
CA ALA A 416 -12.29 39.08 -4.11
C ALA A 416 -12.81 39.90 -5.31
N ASP A 417 -13.71 40.86 -5.06
CA ASP A 417 -14.32 41.67 -6.12
C ASP A 417 -13.25 42.31 -7.03
N GLY A 418 -13.28 41.94 -8.32
CA GLY A 418 -12.38 42.45 -9.34
C GLY A 418 -11.04 41.71 -9.48
N GLU A 419 -10.81 40.64 -8.71
CA GLU A 419 -9.63 39.79 -8.83
C GLU A 419 -9.89 38.54 -9.69
N LEU A 420 -8.85 38.07 -10.39
CA LEU A 420 -8.90 36.81 -11.12
C LEU A 420 -8.76 35.62 -10.15
N PRO A 421 -9.38 34.46 -10.44
CA PRO A 421 -9.20 33.26 -9.64
C PRO A 421 -7.73 32.83 -9.59
N SER A 422 -7.23 32.57 -8.39
CA SER A 422 -5.92 31.97 -8.18
C SER A 422 -5.88 30.51 -8.64
N ALA A 423 -4.68 29.99 -8.92
CA ALA A 423 -4.48 28.57 -9.20
C ALA A 423 -5.04 27.67 -8.08
N GLY A 424 -4.92 28.09 -6.82
CA GLY A 424 -5.47 27.37 -5.67
C GLY A 424 -6.99 27.27 -5.72
N GLN A 425 -7.70 28.37 -6.00
CA GLN A 425 -9.16 28.40 -6.13
C GLN A 425 -9.66 27.52 -7.27
N LEU A 426 -8.98 27.55 -8.43
CA LEU A 426 -9.32 26.72 -9.58
C LEU A 426 -9.12 25.23 -9.29
N THR A 427 -7.98 24.86 -8.68
CA THR A 427 -7.71 23.49 -8.25
C THR A 427 -8.75 23.03 -7.23
N ALA A 428 -9.09 23.88 -6.26
CA ALA A 428 -10.09 23.59 -5.25
C ALA A 428 -11.49 23.34 -5.85
N ALA A 429 -11.90 24.16 -6.81
CA ALA A 429 -13.14 23.98 -7.56
C ALA A 429 -13.14 22.68 -8.38
N ALA A 430 -12.01 22.36 -9.03
CA ALA A 430 -11.85 21.11 -9.77
C ALA A 430 -12.04 19.90 -8.86
N ARG A 431 -11.46 19.93 -7.65
CA ARG A 431 -11.60 18.87 -6.63
C ARG A 431 -13.04 18.74 -6.13
N LEU A 432 -13.73 19.86 -5.91
CA LEU A 432 -15.15 19.86 -5.54
C LEU A 432 -16.02 19.18 -6.60
N LEU A 433 -15.90 19.62 -7.86
CA LEU A 433 -16.67 19.02 -8.95
C LEU A 433 -16.29 17.55 -9.17
N ALA A 434 -15.00 17.19 -9.07
CA ALA A 434 -14.56 15.80 -9.16
C ALA A 434 -15.22 14.92 -8.09
N ALA A 435 -15.33 15.41 -6.86
CA ALA A 435 -15.95 14.70 -5.75
C ALA A 435 -17.46 14.51 -5.93
N LEU A 436 -18.17 15.57 -6.34
CA LEU A 436 -19.61 15.53 -6.62
C LEU A 436 -19.92 14.57 -7.77
N ASN A 437 -19.13 14.64 -8.85
CA ASN A 437 -19.25 13.75 -10.01
C ASN A 437 -19.07 12.27 -9.67
N ARG A 438 -18.10 11.94 -8.81
CA ARG A 438 -17.91 10.54 -8.35
C ARG A 438 -19.08 10.07 -7.51
N SER A 439 -19.70 10.97 -6.76
CA SER A 439 -20.89 10.68 -5.94
C SER A 439 -22.17 10.65 -6.78
N GLY A 440 -22.11 10.92 -8.09
CA GLY A 440 -23.28 11.01 -8.96
C GLY A 440 -24.21 12.18 -8.64
N VAL A 441 -23.71 13.18 -7.92
CA VAL A 441 -24.48 14.35 -7.47
C VAL A 441 -24.14 15.55 -8.35
N ARG A 442 -25.16 16.22 -8.87
CA ARG A 442 -24.98 17.50 -9.58
C ARG A 442 -24.76 18.62 -8.58
N TYR A 443 -23.79 19.51 -8.83
CA TYR A 443 -23.54 20.63 -7.91
C TYR A 443 -24.76 21.55 -7.79
N ASP A 444 -25.48 21.80 -8.89
CA ASP A 444 -26.68 22.64 -8.92
C ASP A 444 -27.90 22.02 -8.25
N ALA A 445 -27.82 20.75 -7.82
CA ALA A 445 -28.85 20.09 -7.03
C ALA A 445 -28.55 20.06 -5.51
N VAL A 446 -27.29 20.22 -5.11
CA VAL A 446 -26.88 20.13 -3.70
C VAL A 446 -26.53 21.49 -3.09
N LEU A 447 -26.03 22.42 -3.91
CA LEU A 447 -25.70 23.78 -3.51
C LEU A 447 -26.94 24.68 -3.53
N ALA A 448 -26.92 25.76 -2.75
CA ALA A 448 -27.92 26.81 -2.86
C ALA A 448 -27.74 27.59 -4.19
N ASP A 449 -28.80 28.23 -4.69
CA ASP A 449 -28.76 28.93 -5.98
C ASP A 449 -27.61 29.95 -6.09
N GLY A 450 -27.32 30.68 -5.01
CA GLY A 450 -26.21 31.64 -4.97
C GLY A 450 -24.83 30.98 -5.06
N ASP A 451 -24.64 29.85 -4.37
CA ASP A 451 -23.40 29.08 -4.40
C ASP A 451 -23.19 28.41 -5.77
N ALA A 452 -24.26 27.89 -6.37
CA ALA A 452 -24.22 27.33 -7.72
C ALA A 452 -23.86 28.40 -8.76
N ALA A 453 -24.43 29.60 -8.66
CA ALA A 453 -24.10 30.73 -9.53
C ALA A 453 -22.64 31.20 -9.37
N ALA A 454 -22.11 31.18 -8.15
CA ALA A 454 -20.70 31.50 -7.90
C ALA A 454 -19.76 30.49 -8.58
N LEU A 455 -20.11 29.20 -8.56
CA LEU A 455 -19.35 28.17 -9.24
C LEU A 455 -19.46 28.28 -10.77
N ASP A 456 -20.64 28.61 -11.30
CA ASP A 456 -20.83 28.90 -12.73
C ASP A 456 -19.91 30.05 -13.17
N GLY A 457 -19.86 31.15 -12.41
CA GLY A 457 -18.96 32.27 -12.69
C GLY A 457 -17.48 31.86 -12.67
N LEU A 458 -17.08 30.98 -11.76
CA LEU A 458 -15.70 30.47 -11.72
C LEU A 458 -15.36 29.60 -12.94
N ILE A 459 -16.31 28.81 -13.44
CA ILE A 459 -16.13 28.01 -14.66
C ILE A 459 -16.00 28.92 -15.88
N GLU A 460 -16.73 30.03 -15.94
CA GLU A 460 -16.58 31.04 -17.00
C GLU A 460 -15.17 31.63 -17.03
N HIS A 461 -14.64 32.04 -15.87
CA HIS A 461 -13.25 32.49 -15.77
C HIS A 461 -12.27 31.40 -16.20
N ALA A 462 -12.51 30.13 -15.85
CA ALA A 462 -11.66 29.03 -16.27
C ALA A 462 -11.68 28.81 -17.79
N LEU A 463 -12.83 28.99 -18.45
CA LEU A 463 -12.93 28.95 -19.91
C LEU A 463 -12.09 30.06 -20.55
N GLU A 464 -12.16 31.28 -20.02
CA GLU A 464 -11.35 32.42 -20.48
C GLU A 464 -9.86 32.22 -20.25
N MET A 465 -9.46 31.77 -19.06
CA MET A 465 -8.05 31.53 -18.72
C MET A 465 -7.44 30.36 -19.51
N SER A 466 -8.27 29.40 -19.92
CA SER A 466 -7.84 28.27 -20.75
C SER A 466 -7.69 28.62 -22.24
N GLU A 467 -7.96 29.87 -22.63
CA GLU A 467 -7.77 30.31 -24.01
C GLU A 467 -6.32 30.18 -24.46
N PHE A 468 -6.17 29.90 -25.75
CA PHE A 468 -4.88 29.73 -26.38
C PHE A 468 -4.09 31.05 -26.38
N GLU A 469 -3.13 31.19 -25.46
CA GLU A 469 -2.17 32.28 -25.50
C GLU A 469 -0.95 31.94 -26.36
N LYS A 470 -0.62 32.84 -27.30
CA LYS A 470 0.50 32.69 -28.24
C LYS A 470 1.90 32.89 -27.63
N SER A 471 2.04 33.09 -26.31
CA SER A 471 3.30 33.61 -25.74
C SER A 471 4.07 32.59 -24.89
N SER A 472 5.40 32.64 -25.04
CA SER A 472 6.39 31.88 -24.27
C SER A 472 6.83 32.58 -22.97
N GLU A 473 6.07 33.58 -22.50
CA GLU A 473 6.45 34.45 -21.36
C GLU A 473 5.35 34.55 -20.29
N LEU A 474 4.57 33.49 -20.08
CA LEU A 474 3.77 33.40 -18.86
C LEU A 474 4.71 33.22 -17.66
N ASP A 475 4.58 34.07 -16.65
CA ASP A 475 5.22 33.81 -15.37
C ASP A 475 4.72 32.48 -14.77
N VAL A 476 5.48 31.93 -13.82
CA VAL A 476 5.21 30.62 -13.21
C VAL A 476 3.81 30.56 -12.57
N SER A 477 3.32 31.66 -11.99
CA SER A 477 2.01 31.73 -11.35
C SER A 477 0.86 31.71 -12.36
N SER A 478 1.01 32.44 -13.47
CA SER A 478 0.02 32.50 -14.55
C SER A 478 -0.10 31.15 -15.27
N ASN A 479 1.03 30.47 -15.52
CA ASN A 479 1.02 29.11 -16.07
C ASN A 479 0.35 28.09 -15.11
N ARG A 480 0.59 28.19 -13.80
CA ARG A 480 -0.09 27.32 -12.81
C ARG A 480 -1.60 27.53 -12.82
N ALA A 481 -2.06 28.78 -12.88
CA ALA A 481 -3.48 29.09 -12.89
C ALA A 481 -4.16 28.57 -14.17
N GLN A 482 -3.51 28.71 -15.32
CA GLN A 482 -4.02 28.16 -16.58
C GLN A 482 -4.14 26.63 -16.57
N LEU A 483 -3.14 25.91 -16.04
CA LEU A 483 -3.22 24.45 -15.91
C LEU A 483 -4.34 24.02 -14.94
N ALA A 484 -4.56 24.75 -13.85
CA ALA A 484 -5.65 24.51 -12.92
C ALA A 484 -7.03 24.79 -13.54
N ALA A 485 -7.15 25.83 -14.37
CA ALA A 485 -8.35 26.10 -15.16
C ALA A 485 -8.68 24.92 -16.10
N ILE A 486 -7.69 24.41 -16.83
CA ILE A 486 -7.86 23.24 -17.72
C ILE A 486 -8.33 22.01 -16.92
N GLU A 487 -7.78 21.77 -15.71
CA GLU A 487 -8.21 20.69 -14.84
C GLU A 487 -9.68 20.85 -14.41
N LEU A 488 -10.10 22.07 -14.01
CA LEU A 488 -11.49 22.38 -13.63
C LEU A 488 -12.47 22.05 -14.77
N LEU A 489 -12.18 22.45 -16.00
CA LEU A 489 -13.03 22.17 -17.17
C LEU A 489 -13.26 20.67 -17.42
N GLY A 490 -12.32 19.81 -17.00
CA GLY A 490 -12.46 18.35 -17.08
C GLY A 490 -13.57 17.79 -16.20
N HIS A 491 -14.03 18.55 -15.20
CA HIS A 491 -15.01 18.11 -14.21
C HIS A 491 -16.40 18.77 -14.35
N VAL A 492 -16.61 19.66 -15.32
CA VAL A 492 -17.92 20.33 -15.51
C VAL A 492 -18.88 19.44 -16.31
N ARG A 493 -19.93 18.87 -15.70
CA ARG A 493 -20.88 17.96 -16.38
C ARG A 493 -22.25 18.57 -16.67
N GLU A 494 -22.49 19.78 -16.20
CA GLU A 494 -23.79 20.43 -16.20
C GLU A 494 -23.87 21.52 -17.28
N ARG A 495 -24.28 22.75 -16.91
CA ARG A 495 -24.79 23.80 -17.82
C ARG A 495 -23.82 24.21 -18.94
N GLN A 496 -22.51 24.01 -18.74
CA GLN A 496 -21.45 24.44 -19.67
C GLN A 496 -20.63 23.27 -20.24
N ALA A 497 -21.05 22.02 -20.04
CA ALA A 497 -20.32 20.81 -20.43
C ALA A 497 -19.79 20.83 -21.88
N ALA A 498 -20.65 21.18 -22.84
CA ALA A 498 -20.28 21.20 -24.26
C ALA A 498 -19.20 22.25 -24.57
N HIS A 499 -19.27 23.45 -23.96
CA HIS A 499 -18.26 24.50 -24.12
C HIS A 499 -16.92 24.06 -23.54
N CYS A 500 -16.92 23.38 -22.39
CA CYS A 500 -15.71 22.83 -21.80
C CYS A 500 -15.05 21.78 -22.70
N VAL A 501 -15.82 20.84 -23.28
CA VAL A 501 -15.27 19.84 -24.24
C VAL A 501 -14.64 20.51 -25.45
N ALA A 502 -15.36 21.48 -26.05
CA ALA A 502 -14.86 22.20 -27.21
C ALA A 502 -13.54 22.92 -26.91
N ARG A 503 -13.48 23.64 -25.79
CA ARG A 503 -12.29 24.38 -25.35
C ARG A 503 -11.09 23.47 -25.08
N LEU A 504 -11.30 22.35 -24.39
CA LEU A 504 -10.25 21.36 -24.16
C LEU A 504 -9.72 20.77 -25.47
N GLY A 505 -10.59 20.58 -26.47
CA GLY A 505 -10.21 20.12 -27.81
C GLY A 505 -9.34 21.10 -28.59
N GLU A 506 -9.55 22.41 -28.41
CA GLU A 506 -8.72 23.46 -29.02
C GLU A 506 -7.28 23.46 -28.51
N LEU A 507 -7.03 22.87 -27.33
CA LEU A 507 -5.70 22.73 -26.75
C LEU A 507 -4.93 21.50 -27.25
N LEU A 508 -5.57 20.59 -28.00
CA LEU A 508 -4.93 19.41 -28.61
C LEU A 508 -4.33 19.73 -29.99
N VAL A 509 -3.74 20.91 -30.13
CA VAL A 509 -3.13 21.41 -31.37
C VAL A 509 -1.63 21.63 -31.19
N PRO A 510 -0.79 21.51 -32.25
CA PRO A 510 0.66 21.66 -32.14
C PRO A 510 1.14 22.99 -31.55
N GLN A 511 0.31 24.04 -31.62
CA GLN A 511 0.63 25.36 -31.12
C GLN A 511 0.53 25.46 -29.59
N ALA A 512 -0.31 24.62 -28.96
CA ALA A 512 -0.41 24.57 -27.50
C ALA A 512 0.85 23.95 -26.91
N THR A 513 1.24 24.41 -25.71
CA THR A 513 2.40 23.84 -25.01
C THR A 513 2.15 22.37 -24.67
N ARG A 514 3.24 21.59 -24.55
CA ARG A 514 3.12 20.17 -24.15
C ARG A 514 2.39 19.99 -22.81
N GLN A 515 2.57 20.91 -21.87
CA GLN A 515 1.90 20.87 -20.56
C GLN A 515 0.39 21.06 -20.72
N GLN A 516 -0.05 22.05 -21.51
CA GLN A 516 -1.46 22.28 -21.83
C GLN A 516 -2.08 21.09 -22.56
N GLN A 517 -1.41 20.53 -23.58
CA GLN A 517 -1.90 19.35 -24.31
C GLN A 517 -2.12 18.15 -23.39
N VAL A 518 -1.16 17.88 -22.49
CA VAL A 518 -1.26 16.77 -21.53
C VAL A 518 -2.36 17.04 -20.49
N ALA A 519 -2.48 18.27 -20.01
CA ALA A 519 -3.54 18.66 -19.06
C ALA A 519 -4.93 18.54 -19.71
N ALA A 520 -5.09 19.02 -20.95
CA ALA A 520 -6.34 18.96 -21.70
C ALA A 520 -6.75 17.51 -22.00
N LEU A 521 -5.80 16.66 -22.39
CA LEU A 521 -6.07 15.24 -22.60
C LEU A 521 -6.51 14.53 -21.31
N ARG A 522 -5.89 14.85 -20.16
CA ARG A 522 -6.31 14.34 -18.86
C ARG A 522 -7.71 14.82 -18.48
N ALA A 523 -8.00 16.11 -18.70
CA ALA A 523 -9.30 16.69 -18.45
C ALA A 523 -10.39 16.02 -19.31
N LEU A 524 -10.14 15.80 -20.60
CA LEU A 524 -11.04 15.06 -21.50
C LEU A 524 -11.25 13.60 -21.07
N ALA A 525 -10.22 12.93 -20.54
CA ALA A 525 -10.37 11.55 -20.05
C ALA A 525 -11.38 11.42 -18.89
N MET A 526 -11.61 12.50 -18.12
CA MET A 526 -12.56 12.52 -16.99
C MET A 526 -14.03 12.65 -17.44
N ARG A 527 -14.25 12.92 -18.73
CA ARG A 527 -15.54 13.25 -19.33
C ARG A 527 -16.13 12.03 -20.06
N PRO A 528 -17.31 11.51 -19.69
CA PRO A 528 -17.87 10.26 -20.24
C PRO A 528 -18.47 10.36 -21.65
N GLU A 529 -18.60 11.57 -22.19
CA GLU A 529 -19.29 11.87 -23.45
C GLU A 529 -18.65 11.15 -24.67
N GLU A 530 -19.48 10.71 -25.62
CA GLU A 530 -19.02 10.02 -26.83
C GLU A 530 -18.31 10.97 -27.81
N GLU A 531 -18.67 12.26 -27.78
CA GLU A 531 -18.03 13.32 -28.56
C GLU A 531 -16.54 13.43 -28.25
N VAL A 532 -16.11 13.09 -27.02
CA VAL A 532 -14.70 13.08 -26.63
C VAL A 532 -13.91 12.05 -27.44
N ALA A 533 -14.47 10.85 -27.66
CA ALA A 533 -13.80 9.84 -28.46
C ALA A 533 -13.62 10.29 -29.91
N THR A 534 -14.66 10.91 -30.49
CA THR A 534 -14.61 11.46 -31.85
C THR A 534 -13.54 12.54 -31.95
N LEU A 535 -13.55 13.49 -31.02
CA LEU A 535 -12.55 14.56 -30.93
C LEU A 535 -11.12 14.02 -30.83
N LEU A 536 -10.88 13.02 -29.98
CA LEU A 536 -9.55 12.42 -29.82
C LEU A 536 -9.11 11.68 -31.09
N LEU A 537 -10.01 10.94 -31.74
CA LEU A 537 -9.71 10.24 -33.00
C LEU A 537 -9.39 11.23 -34.12
N ASP A 538 -10.12 12.34 -34.23
CA ASP A 538 -9.89 13.37 -35.25
C ASP A 538 -8.55 14.10 -35.08
N ARG A 539 -8.07 14.23 -33.83
CA ARG A 539 -6.79 14.88 -33.52
C ARG A 539 -5.59 13.93 -33.55
N LEU A 540 -5.83 12.61 -33.61
CA LEU A 540 -4.82 11.58 -33.45
C LEU A 540 -3.69 11.68 -34.49
N ASP A 541 -4.01 11.98 -35.74
CA ASP A 541 -3.04 12.08 -36.85
C ASP A 541 -2.17 13.35 -36.76
N SER A 542 -2.65 14.38 -36.06
CA SER A 542 -1.92 15.64 -35.86
C SER A 542 -1.07 15.67 -34.58
N ALA A 543 -1.17 14.63 -33.76
CA ALA A 543 -0.48 14.55 -32.48
C ALA A 543 0.97 14.08 -32.62
N THR A 544 1.85 14.54 -31.73
CA THR A 544 3.21 13.98 -31.61
C THR A 544 3.15 12.52 -31.12
N PRO A 545 4.14 11.66 -31.40
CA PRO A 545 4.11 10.26 -30.97
C PRO A 545 3.88 10.06 -29.47
N SER A 546 4.46 10.92 -28.64
CA SER A 546 4.26 10.88 -27.18
C SER A 546 2.84 11.24 -26.76
N LEU A 547 2.16 12.15 -27.47
CA LEU A 547 0.78 12.53 -27.18
C LEU A 547 -0.18 11.49 -27.75
N GLN A 548 0.08 11.00 -28.96
CA GLN A 548 -0.68 9.97 -29.64
C GLN A 548 -0.80 8.69 -28.80
N GLY A 549 0.31 8.21 -28.22
CA GLY A 549 0.30 7.07 -27.31
C GLY A 549 -0.64 7.27 -26.11
N ARG A 550 -0.62 8.47 -25.50
CA ARG A 550 -1.51 8.81 -24.38
C ARG A 550 -2.97 8.92 -24.79
N MET A 551 -3.25 9.44 -25.99
CA MET A 551 -4.62 9.51 -26.52
C MET A 551 -5.19 8.10 -26.72
N LEU A 552 -4.38 7.17 -27.21
CA LEU A 552 -4.76 5.76 -27.33
C LEU A 552 -5.02 5.14 -25.96
N ASP A 553 -4.17 5.41 -24.96
CA ASP A 553 -4.42 4.94 -23.59
C ASP A 553 -5.78 5.43 -23.06
N VAL A 554 -6.12 6.70 -23.31
CA VAL A 554 -7.42 7.28 -22.94
C VAL A 554 -8.58 6.60 -23.67
N LEU A 555 -8.48 6.40 -24.99
CA LEU A 555 -9.51 5.73 -25.79
C LEU A 555 -9.77 4.27 -25.34
N LEU A 556 -8.77 3.60 -24.77
CA LEU A 556 -8.88 2.25 -24.25
C LEU A 556 -9.51 2.16 -22.85
N THR A 557 -9.74 3.28 -22.17
CA THR A 557 -10.32 3.28 -20.83
C THR A 557 -11.82 3.01 -20.79
N ARG A 558 -12.52 3.13 -21.92
CA ARG A 558 -13.98 2.92 -22.00
C ARG A 558 -14.38 2.01 -23.16
N PRO A 559 -15.37 1.12 -22.97
CA PRO A 559 -15.81 0.21 -24.05
C PRO A 559 -16.33 0.93 -25.31
N ALA A 560 -17.11 2.00 -25.17
CA ALA A 560 -17.63 2.76 -26.31
C ALA A 560 -16.50 3.40 -27.12
N TRP A 561 -15.54 4.01 -26.43
CA TRP A 561 -14.38 4.66 -27.04
C TRP A 561 -13.44 3.66 -27.71
N THR A 562 -13.20 2.52 -27.05
CA THR A 562 -12.44 1.40 -27.62
C THR A 562 -13.09 0.90 -28.91
N THR A 563 -14.43 0.81 -28.93
CA THR A 563 -15.16 0.38 -30.11
C THR A 563 -14.99 1.36 -31.27
N ALA A 564 -15.07 2.66 -31.01
CA ALA A 564 -14.83 3.70 -32.01
C ALA A 564 -13.39 3.66 -32.58
N LEU A 565 -12.39 3.40 -31.73
CA LEU A 565 -11.01 3.19 -32.16
C LEU A 565 -10.87 1.97 -33.07
N LEU A 566 -11.48 0.83 -32.70
CA LEU A 566 -11.46 -0.39 -33.52
C LEU A 566 -12.22 -0.18 -34.85
N ASP A 567 -13.29 0.62 -34.87
CA ASP A 567 -13.97 1.01 -36.11
C ASP A 567 -13.03 1.76 -37.05
N ARG A 568 -12.22 2.69 -36.51
CA ARG A 568 -11.28 3.46 -37.32
C ARG A 568 -10.07 2.63 -37.79
N LEU A 569 -9.65 1.62 -37.02
CA LEU A 569 -8.69 0.62 -37.48
C LEU A 569 -9.26 -0.26 -38.61
N SER A 570 -10.52 -0.69 -38.50
CA SER A 570 -11.17 -1.55 -39.50
C SER A 570 -11.39 -0.87 -40.85
N LYS A 571 -11.55 0.46 -40.86
CA LYS A 571 -11.71 1.28 -42.08
C LYS A 571 -10.37 1.63 -42.75
N GLU A 572 -9.27 0.97 -42.38
CA GLU A 572 -7.88 1.18 -42.86
C GLU A 572 -7.33 2.60 -42.69
N SER A 573 -8.01 3.43 -41.94
CA SER A 573 -7.64 4.81 -41.69
C SER A 573 -6.63 5.01 -40.57
N LEU A 574 -6.37 3.97 -39.79
CA LEU A 574 -5.33 3.94 -38.77
C LEU A 574 -4.54 2.63 -38.91
N ALA A 575 -3.22 2.71 -38.83
CA ALA A 575 -2.37 1.53 -38.91
C ALA A 575 -2.38 0.75 -37.59
N PRO A 576 -2.56 -0.59 -37.60
CA PRO A 576 -2.47 -1.44 -36.39
C PRO A 576 -1.13 -1.34 -35.64
N SER A 577 -0.06 -0.96 -36.34
CA SER A 577 1.28 -0.72 -35.77
C SER A 577 1.32 0.46 -34.78
N LEU A 578 0.29 1.32 -34.78
CA LEU A 578 0.21 2.45 -33.88
C LEU A 578 -0.03 2.03 -32.41
N LEU A 579 -0.67 0.89 -32.18
CA LEU A 579 -0.90 0.35 -30.84
C LEU A 579 0.36 -0.36 -30.34
N SER A 580 0.85 0.09 -29.17
CA SER A 580 1.92 -0.58 -28.44
C SER A 580 1.51 -1.98 -27.97
N ILE A 581 2.48 -2.86 -27.69
CA ILE A 581 2.17 -4.22 -27.22
C ILE A 581 1.34 -4.21 -25.92
N SER A 582 1.63 -3.29 -25.01
CA SER A 582 0.90 -3.14 -23.76
C SER A 582 -0.57 -2.79 -24.02
N GLN A 583 -0.84 -1.88 -24.96
CA GLN A 583 -2.20 -1.50 -25.38
C GLN A 583 -2.92 -2.67 -26.06
N ARG A 584 -2.22 -3.44 -26.92
CA ARG A 584 -2.75 -4.68 -27.51
C ARG A 584 -3.08 -5.70 -26.43
N GLN A 585 -2.24 -5.84 -25.40
CA GLN A 585 -2.49 -6.77 -24.30
C GLN A 585 -3.75 -6.40 -23.51
N VAL A 586 -3.98 -5.10 -23.25
CA VAL A 586 -5.24 -4.61 -22.64
C VAL A 586 -6.44 -5.04 -23.47
N LEU A 587 -6.42 -4.85 -24.80
CA LEU A 587 -7.50 -5.29 -25.69
C LEU A 587 -7.73 -6.81 -25.65
N ARG A 588 -6.67 -7.62 -25.50
CA ARG A 588 -6.75 -9.10 -25.48
C ARG A 588 -7.36 -9.65 -24.19
N VAL A 589 -7.20 -8.96 -23.07
CA VAL A 589 -7.73 -9.38 -21.76
C VAL A 589 -9.05 -8.69 -21.42
N HIS A 590 -9.49 -7.73 -22.25
CA HIS A 590 -10.69 -6.93 -22.07
C HIS A 590 -11.94 -7.77 -21.80
N ARG A 591 -12.84 -7.33 -20.90
CA ARG A 591 -14.11 -8.03 -20.57
C ARG A 591 -15.06 -8.24 -21.73
N ASN A 592 -15.28 -7.21 -22.53
CA ASN A 592 -16.21 -7.26 -23.64
C ASN A 592 -15.69 -8.21 -24.72
N GLN A 593 -16.44 -9.29 -24.97
CA GLN A 593 -16.08 -10.31 -25.95
C GLN A 593 -15.98 -9.76 -27.37
N ALA A 594 -16.86 -8.83 -27.76
CA ALA A 594 -16.84 -8.22 -29.08
C ALA A 594 -15.56 -7.41 -29.30
N ILE A 595 -15.11 -6.65 -28.29
CA ILE A 595 -13.83 -5.92 -28.33
C ILE A 595 -12.66 -6.91 -28.52
N ARG A 596 -12.63 -8.01 -27.75
CA ARG A 596 -11.56 -9.02 -27.89
C ARG A 596 -11.53 -9.65 -29.28
N GLN A 597 -12.68 -10.01 -29.83
CA GLN A 597 -12.80 -10.65 -31.15
C GLN A 597 -12.33 -9.70 -32.25
N ARG A 598 -12.85 -8.46 -32.25
CA ARG A 598 -12.45 -7.44 -33.23
C ARG A 598 -10.97 -7.10 -33.13
N ALA A 599 -10.42 -6.98 -31.92
CA ALA A 599 -8.99 -6.77 -31.73
C ALA A 599 -8.16 -7.94 -32.28
N ALA A 600 -8.60 -9.19 -32.08
CA ALA A 600 -7.91 -10.35 -32.62
C ALA A 600 -7.93 -10.39 -34.17
N GLU A 601 -9.05 -9.98 -34.79
CA GLU A 601 -9.18 -9.89 -36.24
C GLU A 601 -8.30 -8.79 -36.83
N LEU A 602 -8.30 -7.59 -36.23
CA LEU A 602 -7.63 -6.41 -36.78
C LEU A 602 -6.12 -6.36 -36.51
N LEU A 603 -5.66 -6.96 -35.42
CA LEU A 603 -4.25 -6.87 -35.01
C LEU A 603 -3.39 -8.02 -35.53
N ALA A 604 -3.98 -8.94 -36.31
CA ALA A 604 -3.32 -10.01 -37.07
C ALA A 604 -2.07 -10.58 -36.39
N GLU A 605 -2.24 -11.31 -35.28
CA GLU A 605 -1.14 -12.08 -34.69
C GLU A 605 -1.51 -13.57 -34.67
N PRO A 606 -0.64 -14.46 -35.20
CA PRO A 606 -0.87 -15.88 -35.14
C PRO A 606 -0.90 -16.31 -33.67
N VAL A 607 -2.04 -16.86 -33.25
CA VAL A 607 -2.10 -17.64 -32.00
C VAL A 607 -1.16 -18.81 -32.21
N VAL A 608 0.03 -18.75 -31.62
CA VAL A 608 0.93 -19.91 -31.57
C VAL A 608 0.22 -20.96 -30.73
N ALA A 609 -0.45 -21.90 -31.40
CA ALA A 609 -1.28 -22.93 -30.78
C ALA A 609 -0.45 -23.89 -29.92
N ASP A 610 0.87 -23.95 -30.13
CA ASP A 610 1.82 -24.77 -29.38
C ASP A 610 3.01 -23.92 -28.91
N ARG A 611 2.82 -23.23 -27.78
CA ARG A 611 3.88 -22.42 -27.14
C ARG A 611 5.04 -23.27 -26.64
N GLN A 612 4.79 -24.54 -26.32
CA GLN A 612 5.85 -25.45 -25.89
C GLN A 612 6.80 -25.72 -27.06
N ARG A 613 6.28 -26.01 -28.25
CA ARG A 613 7.11 -26.16 -29.46
C ARG A 613 7.92 -24.90 -29.77
N LEU A 614 7.34 -23.71 -29.58
CA LEU A 614 8.06 -22.45 -29.77
C LEU A 614 9.23 -22.29 -28.80
N VAL A 615 9.04 -22.65 -27.52
CA VAL A 615 10.12 -22.64 -26.52
C VAL A 615 11.24 -23.59 -26.94
N GLU A 616 10.91 -24.81 -27.36
CA GLU A 616 11.92 -25.79 -27.79
C GLU A 616 12.66 -25.34 -29.07
N GLU A 617 11.98 -24.67 -30.00
CA GLU A 617 12.59 -24.09 -31.20
C GLU A 617 13.61 -22.99 -30.85
N TYR A 618 13.23 -22.05 -29.97
CA TYR A 618 14.12 -20.98 -29.52
C TYR A 618 15.27 -21.50 -28.65
N LEU A 619 15.08 -22.62 -27.95
CA LEU A 619 16.16 -23.30 -27.23
C LEU A 619 17.16 -23.97 -28.17
N ALA A 620 16.68 -24.65 -29.22
CA ALA A 620 17.51 -25.36 -30.17
C ALA A 620 18.37 -24.43 -31.04
N GLU A 621 17.85 -23.25 -31.38
CA GLU A 621 18.56 -22.25 -32.19
C GLU A 621 19.37 -21.25 -31.38
N ARG A 622 19.51 -21.49 -30.07
CA ARG A 622 20.32 -20.65 -29.20
C ARG A 622 21.79 -20.81 -29.56
N GLY A 623 22.34 -19.85 -30.30
CA GLY A 623 23.74 -19.87 -30.73
C GLY A 623 24.74 -19.83 -29.55
N ASP A 624 25.96 -20.33 -29.79
CA ASP A 624 27.00 -20.48 -28.75
C ASP A 624 27.61 -19.14 -28.29
N SER A 625 27.51 -18.09 -29.10
CA SER A 625 27.98 -16.74 -28.78
C SER A 625 26.81 -15.91 -28.25
N ILE A 626 26.98 -15.21 -27.11
CA ILE A 626 25.97 -14.31 -26.53
C ILE A 626 26.57 -12.90 -26.45
N ASP A 627 25.88 -11.91 -27.01
CA ASP A 627 26.22 -10.49 -26.84
C ASP A 627 25.44 -9.91 -25.65
N VAL A 628 26.12 -9.83 -24.51
CA VAL A 628 25.55 -9.35 -23.25
C VAL A 628 25.18 -7.85 -23.33
N ALA A 629 25.93 -7.04 -24.08
CA ALA A 629 25.68 -5.61 -24.20
C ALA A 629 24.44 -5.35 -25.07
N ALA A 630 24.30 -6.09 -26.18
CA ALA A 630 23.09 -6.06 -26.99
C ALA A 630 21.86 -6.54 -26.18
N GLY A 631 22.01 -7.63 -25.42
CA GLY A 631 20.98 -8.13 -24.50
C GLY A 631 20.53 -7.09 -23.46
N ALA A 632 21.46 -6.33 -22.88
CA ALA A 632 21.16 -5.26 -21.93
C ALA A 632 20.35 -4.11 -22.57
N GLN A 633 20.68 -3.74 -23.81
CA GLN A 633 19.92 -2.71 -24.54
C GLN A 633 18.51 -3.18 -24.89
N LEU A 634 18.36 -4.45 -25.27
CA LEU A 634 17.05 -5.08 -25.51
C LEU A 634 16.21 -5.10 -24.23
N PHE A 635 16.82 -5.45 -23.09
CA PHE A 635 16.16 -5.39 -21.79
C PHE A 635 15.65 -3.96 -21.50
N ALA A 636 16.52 -2.95 -21.59
CA ALA A 636 16.15 -1.57 -21.30
C ALA A 636 15.01 -1.07 -22.20
N ARG A 637 15.01 -1.48 -23.47
CA ARG A 637 14.00 -1.08 -24.46
C ARG A 637 12.65 -1.77 -24.28
N HIS A 638 12.64 -3.07 -23.99
CA HIS A 638 11.42 -3.88 -24.05
C HIS A 638 10.92 -4.34 -22.67
N CYS A 639 11.82 -4.73 -21.78
CA CYS A 639 11.48 -5.30 -20.47
C CYS A 639 11.51 -4.27 -19.34
N GLY A 640 12.31 -3.20 -19.49
CA GLY A 640 12.48 -2.14 -18.50
C GLY A 640 11.20 -1.34 -18.19
N SER A 641 10.20 -1.41 -19.08
CA SER A 641 8.89 -0.81 -18.84
C SER A 641 8.18 -1.40 -17.61
N CYS A 642 8.44 -2.68 -17.29
CA CYS A 642 7.78 -3.41 -16.21
C CYS A 642 8.74 -4.00 -15.18
N HIS A 643 9.98 -4.33 -15.57
CA HIS A 643 10.96 -4.98 -14.70
C HIS A 643 12.12 -4.03 -14.40
N ARG A 644 12.67 -4.14 -13.18
CA ARG A 644 13.81 -3.34 -12.74
C ARG A 644 15.05 -4.23 -12.57
N VAL A 645 16.19 -3.72 -13.03
CA VAL A 645 17.53 -4.28 -12.83
C VAL A 645 18.48 -3.12 -12.55
N GLY A 646 19.06 -3.07 -11.34
CA GLY A 646 19.78 -1.89 -10.88
C GLY A 646 18.89 -0.63 -10.95
N GLU A 647 19.40 0.43 -11.56
CA GLU A 647 18.67 1.69 -11.80
C GLU A 647 17.82 1.68 -13.09
N VAL A 648 17.88 0.61 -13.89
CA VAL A 648 17.16 0.53 -15.17
C VAL A 648 15.81 -0.16 -14.97
N GLY A 649 14.74 0.57 -15.31
CA GLY A 649 13.39 0.04 -15.43
C GLY A 649 12.46 0.33 -14.25
N ARG A 650 11.40 -0.47 -14.05
CA ARG A 650 10.33 -0.22 -13.08
C ARG A 650 9.99 -1.45 -12.24
N ALA A 651 9.47 -1.25 -11.03
CA ALA A 651 9.11 -2.34 -10.11
C ALA A 651 7.62 -2.72 -10.22
N ILE A 652 7.16 -3.07 -11.42
CA ILE A 652 5.78 -3.54 -11.66
C ILE A 652 5.73 -5.06 -11.63
N GLY A 653 6.58 -5.69 -12.43
CA GLY A 653 6.80 -7.14 -12.45
C GLY A 653 7.86 -7.59 -11.44
N PRO A 654 8.16 -8.90 -11.40
CA PRO A 654 9.21 -9.45 -10.54
C PRO A 654 10.56 -8.78 -10.75
N ASP A 655 11.29 -8.62 -9.65
CA ASP A 655 12.71 -8.25 -9.67
C ASP A 655 13.53 -9.38 -10.30
N LEU A 656 14.03 -9.15 -11.51
CA LEU A 656 14.74 -10.16 -12.29
C LEU A 656 16.11 -10.48 -11.68
N ALA A 657 16.70 -9.57 -10.90
CA ALA A 657 17.93 -9.81 -10.16
C ALA A 657 17.72 -10.69 -8.93
N ALA A 658 16.47 -10.90 -8.49
CA ALA A 658 16.11 -11.81 -7.40
C ALA A 658 15.62 -13.19 -7.88
N LEU A 659 15.51 -13.42 -9.20
CA LEU A 659 15.05 -14.70 -9.74
C LEU A 659 16.07 -15.81 -9.46
N LYS A 660 15.58 -16.92 -8.88
CA LYS A 660 16.38 -18.03 -8.36
C LYS A 660 16.80 -19.05 -9.42
N ASP A 661 15.94 -19.30 -10.41
CA ASP A 661 16.25 -20.09 -11.59
C ASP A 661 16.24 -19.20 -12.84
N ARG A 662 17.38 -19.10 -13.49
CA ARG A 662 17.59 -18.30 -14.72
C ARG A 662 18.03 -19.19 -15.85
N SER A 663 17.64 -20.47 -15.81
CA SER A 663 17.90 -21.35 -16.93
C SER A 663 17.30 -20.71 -18.21
N PRO A 664 17.98 -20.85 -19.36
CA PRO A 664 17.49 -20.31 -20.62
C PRO A 664 16.06 -20.77 -20.92
N ARG A 665 15.75 -22.03 -20.58
CA ARG A 665 14.41 -22.61 -20.72
C ARG A 665 13.39 -21.89 -19.84
N THR A 666 13.70 -21.70 -18.55
CA THR A 666 12.82 -21.00 -17.60
C THR A 666 12.54 -19.57 -18.07
N LEU A 667 13.58 -18.86 -18.53
CA LEU A 667 13.44 -17.49 -19.06
C LEU A 667 12.62 -17.45 -20.36
N LEU A 668 12.87 -18.36 -21.30
CA LEU A 668 12.10 -18.45 -22.54
C LEU A 668 10.64 -18.80 -22.29
N VAL A 669 10.35 -19.72 -21.36
CA VAL A 669 8.97 -20.02 -20.93
C VAL A 669 8.30 -18.76 -20.37
N ALA A 670 8.97 -18.02 -19.49
CA ALA A 670 8.41 -16.80 -18.91
C ALA A 670 8.18 -15.69 -19.96
N ILE A 671 9.05 -15.58 -20.97
CA ILE A 671 8.95 -14.55 -22.03
C ILE A 671 7.92 -14.91 -23.10
N LEU A 672 7.90 -16.17 -23.55
CA LEU A 672 7.07 -16.63 -24.67
C LEU A 672 5.69 -17.12 -24.21
N ASP A 673 5.57 -17.55 -22.96
CA ASP A 673 4.32 -18.00 -22.34
C ASP A 673 4.13 -17.41 -20.92
N PRO A 674 4.04 -16.07 -20.79
CA PRO A 674 3.98 -15.39 -19.50
C PRO A 674 2.74 -15.72 -18.65
N SER A 675 1.72 -16.34 -19.26
CA SER A 675 0.49 -16.73 -18.56
C SER A 675 0.55 -18.17 -17.98
N ARG A 676 1.63 -18.93 -18.23
CA ARG A 676 1.75 -20.34 -17.81
C ARG A 676 1.72 -20.52 -16.29
N ALA A 677 2.46 -19.67 -15.57
CA ALA A 677 2.54 -19.69 -14.12
C ALA A 677 2.64 -18.25 -13.62
N ILE A 678 1.60 -17.78 -12.91
CA ILE A 678 1.53 -16.41 -12.39
C ILE A 678 1.50 -16.50 -10.86
N GLU A 679 2.55 -15.99 -10.21
CA GLU A 679 2.56 -15.85 -8.75
C GLU A 679 1.37 -14.99 -8.29
N ALA A 680 0.75 -15.34 -7.17
CA ALA A 680 -0.47 -14.67 -6.69
C ALA A 680 -0.34 -13.14 -6.58
N LYS A 681 0.85 -12.63 -6.18
CA LYS A 681 1.12 -11.20 -6.05
C LYS A 681 1.24 -10.44 -7.39
N PHE A 682 1.44 -11.14 -8.50
CA PHE A 682 1.51 -10.56 -9.85
C PHE A 682 0.27 -10.90 -10.69
N ARG A 683 -0.79 -11.41 -10.06
CA ARG A 683 -2.06 -11.65 -10.73
C ARG A 683 -2.67 -10.32 -11.17
N ALA A 684 -2.97 -10.20 -12.46
CA ALA A 684 -3.64 -9.04 -13.00
C ALA A 684 -5.13 -9.03 -12.63
N TYR A 685 -5.67 -7.84 -12.45
CA TYR A 685 -7.07 -7.56 -12.17
C TYR A 685 -7.59 -6.56 -13.20
N GLU A 686 -8.87 -6.70 -13.51
CA GLU A 686 -9.64 -5.69 -14.20
C GLU A 686 -10.69 -5.16 -13.23
N LEU A 687 -10.73 -3.84 -13.10
CA LEU A 687 -11.62 -3.08 -12.24
C LEU A 687 -12.48 -2.19 -13.11
N ILE A 688 -13.79 -2.24 -12.90
CA ILE A 688 -14.76 -1.34 -13.53
C ILE A 688 -15.22 -0.37 -12.47
N THR A 689 -15.04 0.92 -12.74
CA THR A 689 -15.49 1.99 -11.86
C THR A 689 -16.96 2.32 -12.12
N GLY A 690 -17.64 2.91 -11.15
CA GLY A 690 -19.03 3.38 -11.29
C GLY A 690 -19.22 4.45 -12.37
N ASP A 691 -18.15 5.13 -12.79
CA ASP A 691 -18.14 6.05 -13.94
C ASP A 691 -17.83 5.39 -15.30
N GLY A 692 -17.83 4.05 -15.35
CA GLY A 692 -17.71 3.24 -16.57
C GLY A 692 -16.29 3.07 -17.11
N ARG A 693 -15.25 3.53 -16.40
CA ARG A 693 -13.86 3.28 -16.79
C ARG A 693 -13.45 1.86 -16.45
N VAL A 694 -12.62 1.30 -17.32
CA VAL A 694 -12.00 -0.03 -17.17
C VAL A 694 -10.53 0.18 -16.84
N LEU A 695 -10.13 -0.16 -15.62
CA LEU A 695 -8.75 -0.14 -15.16
C LEU A 695 -8.18 -1.55 -15.15
N THR A 696 -7.05 -1.76 -15.82
CA THR A 696 -6.37 -3.07 -15.85
C THR A 696 -4.97 -2.94 -15.25
N GLY A 697 -4.65 -3.77 -14.26
CA GLY A 697 -3.38 -3.67 -13.53
C GLY A 697 -3.21 -4.71 -12.42
N LEU A 698 -2.22 -4.51 -11.55
CA LEU A 698 -1.98 -5.32 -10.35
C LEU A 698 -2.60 -4.64 -9.12
N LEU A 699 -3.09 -5.42 -8.16
CA LEU A 699 -3.47 -4.90 -6.85
C LEU A 699 -2.22 -4.73 -5.98
N SER A 700 -1.75 -3.49 -5.82
CA SER A 700 -0.54 -3.18 -5.04
C SER A 700 -0.82 -2.93 -3.56
N ALA A 701 -2.04 -2.48 -3.22
CA ALA A 701 -2.50 -2.31 -1.85
C ALA A 701 -4.03 -2.47 -1.75
N GLU A 702 -4.49 -2.93 -0.59
CA GLU A 702 -5.92 -3.08 -0.29
C GLU A 702 -6.20 -2.67 1.17
N THR A 703 -7.33 -2.01 1.37
CA THR A 703 -7.85 -1.60 2.68
C THR A 703 -9.34 -1.96 2.79
N GLY A 704 -9.94 -1.72 3.96
CA GLY A 704 -11.39 -1.86 4.14
C GLY A 704 -12.21 -0.90 3.26
N GLY A 705 -11.65 0.24 2.84
CA GLY A 705 -12.33 1.28 2.05
C GLY A 705 -11.85 1.45 0.61
N SER A 706 -10.70 0.86 0.23
CA SER A 706 -10.10 1.10 -1.09
C SER A 706 -9.21 -0.04 -1.60
N VAL A 707 -8.89 0.05 -2.90
CA VAL A 707 -7.86 -0.75 -3.56
C VAL A 707 -6.93 0.17 -4.36
N THR A 708 -5.64 -0.16 -4.46
CA THR A 708 -4.68 0.55 -5.31
C THR A 708 -4.34 -0.31 -6.52
N MET A 709 -4.69 0.17 -7.71
CA MET A 709 -4.41 -0.47 -9.00
C MET A 709 -3.10 0.08 -9.58
N LEU A 710 -2.12 -0.79 -9.83
CA LEU A 710 -0.87 -0.47 -10.54
C LEU A 710 -0.99 -0.92 -12.00
N ALA A 711 -1.11 0.04 -12.92
CA ALA A 711 -1.23 -0.24 -14.35
C ALA A 711 0.12 -0.63 -15.00
N ALA A 712 0.07 -1.15 -16.22
CA ALA A 712 1.25 -1.59 -16.98
C ALA A 712 2.24 -0.45 -17.31
N ASP A 713 1.75 0.79 -17.33
CA ASP A 713 2.56 2.00 -17.51
C ASP A 713 3.18 2.50 -16.19
N GLY A 714 3.04 1.75 -15.09
CA GLY A 714 3.56 2.07 -13.77
C GLY A 714 2.76 3.10 -12.99
N SER A 715 1.65 3.60 -13.55
CA SER A 715 0.75 4.51 -12.81
C SER A 715 -0.01 3.74 -11.72
N ALA A 716 -0.09 4.32 -10.53
CA ALA A 716 -0.87 3.80 -9.42
C ALA A 716 -2.14 4.64 -9.23
N GLN A 717 -3.29 3.99 -9.12
CA GLN A 717 -4.59 4.64 -8.92
C GLN A 717 -5.26 4.04 -7.69
N VAL A 718 -5.54 4.88 -6.68
CA VAL A 718 -6.35 4.47 -5.53
C VAL A 718 -7.82 4.62 -5.91
N VAL A 719 -8.56 3.52 -5.83
CA VAL A 719 -10.00 3.46 -6.13
C VAL A 719 -10.76 3.12 -4.85
N LEU A 720 -11.73 3.95 -4.48
CA LEU A 720 -12.62 3.68 -3.36
C LEU A 720 -13.47 2.44 -3.68
N ARG A 721 -13.71 1.58 -2.70
CA ARG A 721 -14.59 0.41 -2.89
C ARG A 721 -16.03 0.82 -3.23
N SER A 722 -16.47 1.99 -2.77
CA SER A 722 -17.76 2.59 -3.17
C SER A 722 -17.85 2.91 -4.66
N ASP A 723 -16.70 3.11 -5.30
CA ASP A 723 -16.61 3.54 -6.70
C ASP A 723 -16.33 2.34 -7.62
N ILE A 724 -16.26 1.12 -7.08
CA ILE A 724 -16.02 -0.11 -7.84
C ILE A 724 -17.36 -0.76 -8.13
N ASP A 725 -17.71 -0.84 -9.41
CA ASP A 725 -18.86 -1.59 -9.89
C ASP A 725 -18.54 -3.09 -9.97
N GLU A 726 -17.34 -3.44 -10.46
CA GLU A 726 -16.87 -4.83 -10.51
C GLU A 726 -15.34 -4.90 -10.40
N ILE A 727 -14.84 -5.94 -9.73
CA ILE A 727 -13.42 -6.30 -9.76
C ILE A 727 -13.28 -7.79 -10.02
N ARG A 728 -12.39 -8.17 -10.94
CA ARG A 728 -12.14 -9.58 -11.27
C ARG A 728 -10.68 -9.87 -11.54
N ALA A 729 -10.24 -11.03 -11.06
CA ALA A 729 -8.92 -11.56 -11.37
C ALA A 729 -8.87 -12.11 -12.81
N LEU A 730 -7.83 -11.75 -13.54
CA LEU A 730 -7.60 -12.21 -14.90
C LEU A 730 -6.82 -13.54 -14.89
N ARG A 731 -7.09 -14.39 -15.88
CA ARG A 731 -6.36 -15.65 -16.09
C ARG A 731 -5.07 -15.48 -16.89
N LYS A 732 -4.88 -14.30 -17.50
CA LYS A 732 -3.71 -13.96 -18.32
C LYS A 732 -2.83 -12.97 -17.57
N SER A 733 -1.53 -13.03 -17.85
CA SER A 733 -0.56 -12.08 -17.31
C SER A 733 -0.76 -10.68 -17.89
N LEU A 734 -0.36 -9.66 -17.12
CA LEU A 734 -0.21 -8.28 -17.62
C LEU A 734 1.01 -8.16 -18.55
N MET A 735 1.99 -9.07 -18.42
CA MET A 735 3.11 -9.16 -19.34
C MET A 735 2.60 -9.49 -20.74
N PRO A 736 3.02 -8.75 -21.78
CA PRO A 736 2.51 -8.96 -23.13
C PRO A 736 2.94 -10.31 -23.72
N GLU A 737 2.05 -10.94 -24.48
CA GLU A 737 2.40 -12.10 -25.33
C GLU A 737 2.74 -11.60 -26.75
N GLY A 738 3.47 -12.40 -27.52
CA GLY A 738 3.82 -12.04 -28.91
C GLY A 738 5.16 -11.30 -29.05
N PHE A 739 5.94 -11.17 -27.97
CA PHE A 739 7.23 -10.49 -27.97
C PHE A 739 8.22 -11.03 -29.01
N GLN A 740 8.14 -12.31 -29.36
CA GLN A 740 8.97 -12.94 -30.38
C GLN A 740 8.80 -12.35 -31.79
N THR A 741 7.74 -11.57 -32.04
CA THR A 741 7.53 -10.87 -33.31
C THR A 741 8.28 -9.53 -33.39
N GLN A 742 8.81 -9.04 -32.27
CA GLN A 742 9.48 -7.75 -32.18
C GLN A 742 10.99 -7.82 -32.33
N ILE A 743 11.56 -9.00 -32.08
CA ILE A 743 13.00 -9.22 -32.09
C ILE A 743 13.31 -10.52 -32.83
N SER A 744 14.46 -10.58 -33.46
CA SER A 744 14.98 -11.79 -34.09
C SER A 744 15.29 -12.88 -33.06
N LYS A 745 15.40 -14.14 -33.50
CA LYS A 745 15.84 -15.26 -32.65
C LYS A 745 17.24 -15.03 -32.06
N ARG A 746 18.10 -14.31 -32.80
CA ARG A 746 19.43 -13.91 -32.33
C ARG A 746 19.33 -12.93 -31.16
N GLU A 747 18.56 -11.86 -31.32
CA GLU A 747 18.31 -10.88 -30.26
C GLU A 747 17.66 -11.52 -29.03
N MET A 748 16.76 -12.49 -29.21
CA MET A 748 16.19 -13.25 -28.09
C MET A 748 17.27 -14.03 -27.33
N SER A 749 18.20 -14.65 -28.05
CA SER A 749 19.32 -15.39 -27.45
C SER A 749 20.24 -14.45 -26.65
N ASP A 750 20.51 -13.26 -27.18
CA ASP A 750 21.32 -12.22 -26.52
C ASP A 750 20.60 -11.68 -25.27
N LEU A 751 19.29 -11.43 -25.34
CA LEU A 751 18.46 -11.03 -24.20
C LEU A 751 18.42 -12.09 -23.09
N VAL A 752 18.09 -13.34 -23.43
CA VAL A 752 18.06 -14.46 -22.46
C VAL A 752 19.45 -14.70 -21.87
N GLY A 753 20.49 -14.53 -22.69
CA GLY A 753 21.88 -14.56 -22.26
C GLY A 753 22.18 -13.50 -21.19
N TYR A 754 21.88 -12.23 -21.49
CA TYR A 754 22.02 -11.13 -20.52
C TYR A 754 21.20 -11.36 -19.24
N LEU A 755 19.94 -11.78 -19.35
CA LEU A 755 19.11 -12.09 -18.18
C LEU A 755 19.71 -13.22 -17.32
N GLY A 756 20.35 -14.19 -17.96
CA GLY A 756 21.14 -15.23 -17.29
C GLY A 756 22.37 -14.69 -16.57
N THR A 757 22.99 -13.61 -17.05
CA THR A 757 24.18 -12.96 -16.45
C THR A 757 23.86 -11.90 -15.40
N LEU A 758 22.59 -11.57 -15.15
CA LEU A 758 22.19 -10.62 -14.10
C LEU A 758 22.56 -11.05 -12.66
N GLY A 759 23.19 -12.21 -12.49
CA GLY A 759 23.80 -12.67 -11.24
C GLY A 759 25.34 -12.68 -11.29
N SER A 760 25.97 -12.23 -12.39
CA SER A 760 27.43 -12.18 -12.58
C SER A 760 27.92 -10.80 -13.03
N VAL A 761 27.10 -9.99 -13.70
CA VAL A 761 27.49 -8.64 -14.20
C VAL A 761 27.66 -7.60 -13.07
N ALA A 762 27.08 -7.83 -11.88
CA ALA A 762 27.36 -7.02 -10.70
C ALA A 762 28.83 -7.13 -10.19
N GLN A 763 29.60 -8.12 -10.66
CA GLN A 763 31.02 -8.24 -10.30
C GLN A 763 31.95 -7.27 -11.05
N GLN A 764 31.62 -6.84 -12.28
CA GLN A 764 32.59 -6.10 -13.10
C GLN A 764 32.59 -4.57 -12.90
N THR A 765 31.49 -4.00 -12.41
CA THR A 765 31.43 -2.56 -12.07
C THR A 765 32.03 -2.25 -10.70
N ALA A 766 32.08 -3.23 -9.79
CA ALA A 766 32.66 -3.08 -8.46
C ALA A 766 34.19 -3.29 -8.38
N GLU A 767 34.83 -3.77 -9.47
CA GLU A 767 36.29 -3.86 -9.56
C GLU A 767 36.93 -2.62 -10.22
N ALA A 768 36.11 -1.67 -10.70
CA ALA A 768 36.55 -0.45 -11.38
C ALA A 768 36.26 0.85 -10.59
N GLU A 769 35.61 0.75 -9.42
CA GLU A 769 35.45 1.82 -8.41
C GLU A 769 36.17 1.40 -7.12
#